data_AF-A0AAV2DFC6-F1
#
_entry.id   AF-A0AAV2DFC6-F1
#
_cell.length_a   1.000
_cell.length_b   1.000
_cell.length_c   1.000
_cell.angle_alpha   90.00
_cell.angle_beta   90.00
_cell.angle_gamma   90.00
#
_symmetry.space_group_name_H-M   'P 1'
#
loop_
_entity.id
_entity.type
_entity.pdbx_description
1 polymer ?
#
loop_
_entity_poly.entity_id
_entity_poly.type
_entity_poly.pdbx_seq_one_letter_code
_entity_poly.pdbx_strand_id
1 'polypeptide(L)'
;MLRHNTSPLLLLLLALLCSSSVWVSSVTAAVTYDGKAIIVNGQRRILISGSIHYPRSTPEMWPDLIQKAKDGGLDVIQTYVFWNGHEPTPGNYYFNDRYDLVKFVKLVQQAGLYLNLRIGPYVCAEWNFGGLPVWLKDVPGISFRTDNEPFKAAMQKFTEKIVNMMKQENLFEPQGGPIILSQIENEMDPVEYEIGAPAKAYAQWAAKMAVGLDTGVPWIMCKQEDAPDPVINTCNAFYCENFKPNAPYKPKMWTEAWTAWFSAWGNPVAYRPAEDLAFSIVKFIQSGGSYANYYMYHGGTNFGRTAGGPFVTTSYDYDAPLDEYGLTNEPRYTHLKHMHKAIKQSETALVSADATVRSLGKNQEAHVYSSKWGCAAFLANYDVNYAVTVDFGNGRYDLPAWSISILPDCKTEFYNTAKVSAPRVHRKMTPVGGFTWNSYIDEVASGFASDTTTLDGLWEQVYLTKDSSDYLWYMTDIKIESNEAFLKNGDDPVLTVQSAGHFVNVFVNGKLMGSAYGSKDNPKLTFSQGVKLNVGVNKIALLSASVGLANVGPHFENYNVGVLGPVTLKGLNQGTVDMTKWKWSYKVGVQGEKLQLNTITGSSSVDWSDGTLLAEKQPLSWYKTTFDAPEGNEPLALDMISMGKGQVWINGQSIGRYWPAYKAEGNCGTCYYGGYYAEKKCLINCGQPTQRWYHVPRSWLKPSGNFMVVFEEWGGDPTGISMVKRGLTGKKYDA
;
A
#
# COMPACT_ATOMS: atom_id res chain seq x y z
N MET A 1 74.72 24.41 -40.47
CA MET A 1 73.53 25.28 -40.62
C MET A 1 72.48 24.53 -41.42
N LEU A 2 71.47 23.97 -40.76
CA LEU A 2 70.25 23.47 -41.41
C LEU A 2 69.10 24.01 -40.57
N ARG A 3 68.45 25.05 -41.10
CA ARG A 3 67.28 25.70 -40.50
C ARG A 3 66.07 24.83 -40.80
N HIS A 4 65.44 24.26 -39.78
CA HIS A 4 64.12 23.65 -39.91
C HIS A 4 63.07 24.75 -40.05
N ASN A 5 62.46 24.84 -41.24
CA ASN A 5 61.25 25.61 -41.47
C ASN A 5 60.05 24.85 -40.86
N THR A 6 59.63 25.26 -39.68
CA THR A 6 58.29 24.93 -39.17
C THR A 6 57.27 25.80 -39.90
N SER A 7 56.33 25.16 -40.58
CA SER A 7 55.28 25.84 -41.34
C SER A 7 54.35 26.65 -40.40
N PRO A 8 54.10 27.95 -40.68
CA PRO A 8 53.20 28.77 -39.86
C PRO A 8 51.75 28.26 -39.86
N LEU A 9 51.39 27.38 -40.80
CA LEU A 9 50.07 26.75 -40.86
C LEU A 9 49.86 25.71 -39.73
N LEU A 10 50.92 25.03 -39.28
CA LEU A 10 50.84 24.00 -38.23
C LEU A 10 50.67 24.62 -36.84
N LEU A 11 51.30 25.78 -36.61
CA LEU A 11 51.13 26.58 -35.40
C LEU A 11 49.74 27.22 -35.31
N LEU A 12 49.14 27.61 -36.45
CA LEU A 12 47.77 28.11 -36.49
C LEU A 12 46.73 27.00 -36.21
N LEU A 13 46.95 25.78 -36.74
CA LEU A 13 46.06 24.63 -36.49
C LEU A 13 46.13 24.14 -35.04
N LEU A 14 47.31 24.14 -34.41
CA LEU A 14 47.45 23.84 -32.98
C LEU A 14 46.85 24.96 -32.10
N ALA A 15 46.93 26.23 -32.51
CA ALA A 15 46.28 27.33 -31.80
C ALA A 15 44.74 27.30 -31.93
N LEU A 16 44.21 26.87 -33.07
CA LEU A 16 42.76 26.65 -33.30
C LEU A 16 42.23 25.40 -32.57
N LEU A 17 43.04 24.35 -32.43
CA LEU A 17 42.71 23.16 -31.64
C LEU A 17 42.80 23.40 -30.12
N CYS A 18 43.60 24.37 -29.67
CA CYS A 18 43.66 24.77 -28.26
C CYS A 18 42.66 25.88 -27.87
N SER A 19 42.00 26.54 -28.84
CA SER A 19 40.97 27.57 -28.58
C SER A 19 39.53 27.04 -28.65
N SER A 20 39.34 25.76 -28.97
CA SER A 20 38.18 24.99 -28.51
C SER A 20 38.40 24.53 -27.07
N SER A 21 38.81 25.43 -26.19
CA SER A 21 38.65 25.26 -24.76
C SER A 21 37.17 25.10 -24.50
N VAL A 22 36.80 23.86 -24.19
CA VAL A 22 35.48 23.42 -23.76
C VAL A 22 34.92 24.51 -22.84
N TRP A 23 33.87 25.19 -23.31
CA TRP A 23 32.96 25.88 -22.42
C TRP A 23 32.28 24.78 -21.60
N VAL A 24 32.99 24.27 -20.59
CA VAL A 24 32.38 23.54 -19.50
C VAL A 24 31.64 24.64 -18.75
N SER A 25 30.40 24.91 -19.16
CA SER A 25 29.45 25.53 -18.25
C SER A 25 29.52 24.70 -16.99
N SER A 26 29.99 25.28 -15.89
CA SER A 26 29.97 24.64 -14.59
C SER A 26 28.50 24.44 -14.22
N VAL A 27 27.91 23.33 -14.66
CA VAL A 27 26.59 22.90 -14.21
C VAL A 27 26.82 22.40 -12.80
N THR A 28 26.50 23.22 -11.81
CA THR A 28 26.39 22.76 -10.42
C THR A 28 25.26 21.75 -10.35
N ALA A 29 25.57 20.50 -9.98
CA ALA A 29 24.57 19.48 -9.68
C ALA A 29 23.72 20.00 -8.51
N ALA A 30 22.46 20.33 -8.78
CA ALA A 30 21.62 21.05 -7.84
C ALA A 30 20.13 20.79 -8.14
N VAL A 31 19.38 20.55 -7.07
CA VAL A 31 17.92 20.54 -7.10
C VAL A 31 17.39 21.71 -6.29
N THR A 32 16.69 22.61 -6.97
CA THR A 32 16.04 23.78 -6.35
C THR A 32 14.60 23.88 -6.85
N TYR A 33 13.92 24.99 -6.53
CA TYR A 33 12.58 25.26 -7.03
C TYR A 33 12.32 26.76 -7.16
N ASP A 34 11.28 27.09 -7.90
CA ASP A 34 10.64 28.40 -7.88
C ASP A 34 9.11 28.24 -7.93
N GLY A 35 8.39 29.36 -8.07
CA GLY A 35 6.92 29.36 -8.13
C GLY A 35 6.34 28.54 -9.29
N LYS A 36 7.16 28.14 -10.27
CA LYS A 36 6.74 27.39 -11.45
C LYS A 36 6.95 25.90 -11.30
N ALA A 37 8.17 25.48 -10.95
CA ALA A 37 8.56 24.08 -11.00
C ALA A 37 9.75 23.75 -10.09
N ILE A 38 9.94 22.44 -9.89
CA ILE A 38 11.25 21.93 -9.48
C ILE A 38 12.26 22.18 -10.61
N ILE A 39 13.45 22.61 -10.22
CA ILE A 39 14.59 22.89 -11.10
C ILE A 39 15.63 21.83 -10.82
N VAL A 40 15.92 20.98 -11.80
CA VAL A 40 16.97 19.96 -11.72
C VAL A 40 18.08 20.37 -12.67
N ASN A 41 19.29 20.56 -12.14
CA ASN A 41 20.47 20.97 -12.91
C ASN A 41 20.24 22.23 -13.77
N GLY A 42 19.59 23.23 -13.17
CA GLY A 42 19.28 24.51 -13.80
C GLY A 42 18.10 24.50 -14.77
N GLN A 43 17.40 23.37 -14.93
CA GLN A 43 16.25 23.24 -15.82
C GLN A 43 14.97 23.03 -15.03
N ARG A 44 13.98 23.91 -15.22
CA ARG A 44 12.59 23.67 -14.78
C ARG A 44 12.04 22.43 -15.48
N ARG A 45 11.33 21.57 -14.74
CA ARG A 45 10.77 20.32 -15.27
C ARG A 45 9.28 20.18 -14.94
N ILE A 46 8.53 19.59 -15.87
CA ILE A 46 7.20 19.04 -15.57
C ILE A 46 7.38 17.56 -15.27
N LEU A 47 7.42 17.22 -13.99
CA LEU A 47 7.78 15.88 -13.52
C LEU A 47 6.55 14.99 -13.41
N ILE A 48 6.56 13.88 -14.14
CA ILE A 48 5.55 12.83 -14.03
C ILE A 48 6.12 11.70 -13.18
N SER A 49 5.44 11.39 -12.08
CA SER A 49 5.91 10.46 -11.06
C SER A 49 4.94 9.30 -10.87
N GLY A 50 5.43 8.19 -10.34
CA GLY A 50 4.59 7.06 -9.97
C GLY A 50 5.10 6.31 -8.74
N SER A 51 4.18 5.95 -7.84
CA SER A 51 4.53 5.22 -6.62
C SER A 51 4.72 3.73 -6.88
N ILE A 52 5.87 3.21 -6.46
CA ILE A 52 6.22 1.79 -6.42
C ILE A 52 6.85 1.52 -5.06
N HIS A 53 6.14 0.82 -4.18
CA HIS A 53 6.65 0.49 -2.85
C HIS A 53 7.50 -0.76 -2.88
N TYR A 54 8.80 -0.62 -2.62
CA TYR A 54 9.77 -1.71 -2.74
C TYR A 54 9.38 -2.98 -1.95
N PRO A 55 8.80 -2.95 -0.73
CA PRO A 55 8.44 -4.18 -0.02
C PRO A 55 7.16 -4.84 -0.51
N ARG A 56 6.39 -4.21 -1.41
CA ARG A 56 5.16 -4.75 -2.00
C ARG A 56 5.41 -5.55 -3.29
N SER A 57 6.67 -5.71 -3.68
CA SER A 57 7.13 -6.53 -4.79
C SER A 57 8.47 -7.17 -4.43
N THR A 58 8.95 -8.13 -5.21
CA THR A 58 10.25 -8.78 -4.92
C THR A 58 11.40 -8.07 -5.63
N PRO A 59 12.65 -8.22 -5.14
CA PRO A 59 13.83 -7.68 -5.81
C PRO A 59 13.99 -8.10 -7.28
N GLU A 60 13.47 -9.26 -7.67
CA GLU A 60 13.48 -9.75 -9.05
C GLU A 60 12.43 -9.05 -9.93
N MET A 61 11.35 -8.53 -9.34
CA MET A 61 10.34 -7.76 -10.06
C MET A 61 10.77 -6.31 -10.27
N TRP A 62 11.55 -5.71 -9.35
CA TRP A 62 11.86 -4.28 -9.40
C TRP A 62 12.42 -3.79 -10.74
N PRO A 63 13.40 -4.46 -11.40
CA PRO A 63 13.92 -3.97 -12.67
C PRO A 63 12.85 -3.87 -13.76
N ASP A 64 11.98 -4.86 -13.87
CA ASP A 64 10.90 -4.90 -14.86
C ASP A 64 9.80 -3.86 -14.54
N LEU A 65 9.44 -3.70 -13.26
CA LEU A 65 8.49 -2.66 -12.82
C LEU A 65 9.01 -1.25 -13.13
N ILE A 66 10.28 -0.98 -12.81
CA ILE A 66 10.93 0.31 -13.05
C ILE A 66 11.08 0.57 -14.55
N GLN A 67 11.42 -0.46 -15.33
CA GLN A 67 11.51 -0.34 -16.79
C GLN A 67 10.15 -0.04 -17.41
N LYS A 68 9.08 -0.72 -16.98
CA LYS A 68 7.71 -0.41 -17.42
C LYS A 68 7.26 0.99 -17.00
N ALA A 69 7.64 1.46 -15.82
CA ALA A 69 7.43 2.86 -15.42
C ALA A 69 8.12 3.85 -16.36
N LYS A 70 9.39 3.61 -16.70
CA LYS A 70 10.13 4.42 -17.68
C LYS A 70 9.48 4.38 -19.06
N ASP A 71 9.15 3.19 -19.56
CA ASP A 71 8.50 3.00 -20.86
C ASP A 71 7.09 3.58 -20.91
N GLY A 72 6.44 3.67 -19.74
CA GLY A 72 5.18 4.36 -19.51
C GLY A 72 5.31 5.87 -19.52
N GLY A 73 6.53 6.43 -19.49
CA GLY A 73 6.79 7.87 -19.58
C GLY A 73 6.94 8.59 -18.23
N LEU A 74 7.21 7.85 -17.15
CA LEU A 74 7.55 8.47 -15.86
C LEU A 74 8.97 9.06 -15.90
N ASP A 75 9.17 10.18 -15.20
CA ASP A 75 10.47 10.77 -14.89
C ASP A 75 10.97 10.37 -13.49
N VAL A 76 10.04 10.12 -12.57
CA VAL A 76 10.30 9.94 -11.13
C VAL A 76 9.61 8.68 -10.62
N ILE A 77 10.30 7.88 -9.80
CA ILE A 77 9.68 6.88 -8.94
C ILE A 77 9.49 7.48 -7.54
N GLN A 78 8.34 7.24 -6.93
CA GLN A 78 8.07 7.64 -5.55
C GLN A 78 7.96 6.40 -4.68
N THR A 79 8.53 6.44 -3.47
CA THR A 79 8.31 5.37 -2.48
C THR A 79 8.33 5.91 -1.07
N TYR A 80 7.50 5.34 -0.20
CA TYR A 80 7.65 5.47 1.23
C TYR A 80 8.84 4.68 1.77
N VAL A 81 9.27 4.98 3.01
CA VAL A 81 10.18 4.15 3.81
C VAL A 81 9.41 3.50 4.97
N PHE A 82 9.50 2.17 5.12
CA PHE A 82 8.65 1.41 6.04
C PHE A 82 9.40 1.05 7.33
N TRP A 83 9.36 1.95 8.32
CA TRP A 83 10.17 1.82 9.55
C TRP A 83 9.95 0.51 10.30
N ASN A 84 8.70 0.08 10.51
CA ASN A 84 8.38 -1.17 11.20
C ASN A 84 9.03 -2.42 10.58
N GLY A 85 9.21 -2.45 9.26
CA GLY A 85 9.93 -3.50 8.55
C GLY A 85 11.44 -3.36 8.65
N HIS A 86 11.94 -2.12 8.72
CA HIS A 86 13.37 -1.83 8.85
C HIS A 86 13.91 -1.91 10.28
N GLU A 87 13.08 -1.80 11.31
CA GLU A 87 13.49 -1.91 12.72
C GLU A 87 12.46 -2.75 13.51
N PRO A 88 12.36 -4.06 13.23
CA PRO A 88 11.38 -4.94 13.86
C PRO A 88 11.51 -5.00 15.38
N THR A 89 12.72 -4.79 15.91
CA THR A 89 12.97 -4.59 17.35
C THR A 89 13.97 -3.44 17.55
N PRO A 90 13.94 -2.75 18.72
CA PRO A 90 14.76 -1.55 18.93
C PRO A 90 16.24 -1.78 18.65
N GLY A 91 16.82 -0.98 17.75
CA GLY A 91 18.23 -1.03 17.36
C GLY A 91 18.61 -2.13 16.36
N ASN A 92 17.73 -3.09 16.07
CA ASN A 92 18.01 -4.19 15.15
C ASN A 92 17.43 -3.88 13.77
N TYR A 93 18.29 -3.40 12.88
CA TYR A 93 17.87 -2.94 11.56
C TYR A 93 17.91 -4.04 10.50
N TYR A 94 16.95 -4.01 9.56
CA TYR A 94 16.83 -4.93 8.43
C TYR A 94 16.74 -4.19 7.09
N PHE A 95 17.70 -4.41 6.20
CA PHE A 95 17.78 -3.82 4.86
C PHE A 95 18.14 -4.85 3.78
N ASN A 96 17.64 -6.08 3.93
CA ASN A 96 17.88 -7.17 2.98
C ASN A 96 16.58 -7.57 2.25
N ASP A 97 16.69 -8.47 1.28
CA ASP A 97 15.58 -8.98 0.46
C ASP A 97 14.72 -7.83 -0.11
N ARG A 98 13.39 -7.92 0.03
CA ARG A 98 12.45 -6.89 -0.40
C ARG A 98 12.48 -5.61 0.44
N TYR A 99 13.28 -5.56 1.50
CA TYR A 99 13.55 -4.35 2.30
C TYR A 99 14.93 -3.75 1.99
N ASP A 100 15.62 -4.21 0.95
CA ASP A 100 16.85 -3.55 0.49
C ASP A 100 16.53 -2.24 -0.26
N LEU A 101 16.32 -1.18 0.53
CA LEU A 101 16.02 0.16 0.05
C LEU A 101 17.14 0.69 -0.86
N VAL A 102 18.40 0.52 -0.47
CA VAL A 102 19.55 1.04 -1.24
C VAL A 102 19.60 0.39 -2.62
N LYS A 103 19.42 -0.93 -2.71
CA LYS A 103 19.34 -1.62 -4.00
C LYS A 103 18.19 -1.11 -4.84
N PHE A 104 17.00 -0.93 -4.28
CA PHE A 104 15.86 -0.37 -5.01
C PHE A 104 16.18 1.03 -5.57
N VAL A 105 16.73 1.93 -4.77
CA VAL A 105 17.11 3.28 -5.22
C VAL A 105 18.18 3.23 -6.32
N LYS A 106 19.18 2.35 -6.19
CA LYS A 106 20.20 2.15 -7.23
C LYS A 106 19.60 1.61 -8.54
N LEU A 107 18.58 0.75 -8.50
CA LEU A 107 17.89 0.29 -9.71
C LEU A 107 17.12 1.42 -10.40
N VAL A 108 16.50 2.32 -9.62
CA VAL A 108 15.87 3.55 -10.16
C VAL A 108 16.90 4.42 -10.87
N GLN A 109 18.07 4.63 -10.24
CA GLN A 109 19.19 5.35 -10.85
C GLN A 109 19.70 4.69 -12.14
N GLN A 110 19.86 3.35 -12.15
CA GLN A 110 20.31 2.59 -13.31
C GLN A 110 19.33 2.70 -14.48
N ALA A 111 18.03 2.79 -14.20
CA ALA A 111 17.02 3.06 -15.21
C ALA A 111 17.07 4.51 -15.73
N GLY A 112 17.82 5.41 -15.09
CA GLY A 112 17.87 6.84 -15.46
C GLY A 112 16.62 7.61 -15.06
N LEU A 113 15.92 7.14 -14.02
CA LEU A 113 14.80 7.85 -13.41
C LEU A 113 15.26 8.56 -12.13
N TYR A 114 14.56 9.62 -11.76
CA TYR A 114 14.73 10.24 -10.45
C TYR A 114 13.90 9.53 -9.38
N LEU A 115 14.12 9.89 -8.11
CA LEU A 115 13.38 9.38 -6.97
C LEU A 115 12.84 10.51 -6.08
N ASN A 116 11.58 10.39 -5.67
CA ASN A 116 11.04 11.07 -4.50
C ASN A 116 10.99 10.08 -3.32
N LEU A 117 11.86 10.30 -2.32
CA LEU A 117 11.96 9.44 -1.14
C LEU A 117 11.09 9.96 0.00
N ARG A 118 9.92 9.36 0.20
CA ARG A 118 9.01 9.76 1.28
C ARG A 118 9.38 9.03 2.57
N ILE A 119 10.28 9.63 3.35
CA ILE A 119 10.88 8.97 4.52
C ILE A 119 9.85 8.75 5.62
N GLY A 120 8.89 9.67 5.80
CA GLY A 120 7.87 9.59 6.86
C GLY A 120 8.42 10.09 8.20
N PRO A 121 8.53 9.28 9.26
CA PRO A 121 8.44 7.81 9.24
C PRO A 121 7.04 7.25 9.52
N TYR A 122 6.08 8.10 9.92
CA TYR A 122 4.68 7.79 9.70
C TYR A 122 4.38 7.95 8.20
N VAL A 123 3.83 6.91 7.58
CA VAL A 123 3.59 6.86 6.13
C VAL A 123 2.14 6.58 5.77
N CYS A 124 1.27 6.27 6.75
CA CYS A 124 -0.09 5.76 6.52
C CYS A 124 -0.08 4.51 5.62
N ALA A 125 -0.09 4.72 4.30
CA ALA A 125 0.15 3.77 3.20
C ALA A 125 -0.71 2.51 3.20
N GLU A 126 -1.82 2.50 3.95
CA GLU A 126 -2.56 1.27 4.30
C GLU A 126 -1.66 0.17 4.85
N TRP A 127 -0.61 0.61 5.56
CA TRP A 127 0.45 -0.23 6.06
C TRP A 127 0.32 -0.39 7.58
N ASN A 128 0.69 -1.55 8.10
CA ASN A 128 0.54 -1.96 9.48
C ASN A 128 1.09 -0.87 10.40
N PHE A 129 0.24 -0.38 11.30
CA PHE A 129 0.59 0.65 12.27
C PHE A 129 1.12 1.97 11.65
N GLY A 130 0.71 2.28 10.42
CA GLY A 130 1.12 3.48 9.69
C GLY A 130 2.61 3.50 9.35
N GLY A 131 3.28 2.34 9.38
CA GLY A 131 4.73 2.20 9.21
C GLY A 131 5.53 2.33 10.49
N LEU A 132 4.92 2.69 11.63
CA LEU A 132 5.61 2.81 12.90
C LEU A 132 5.84 1.43 13.55
N PRO A 133 7.01 1.16 14.15
CA PRO A 133 7.22 -0.06 14.89
C PRO A 133 6.33 -0.17 16.14
N VAL A 134 5.73 -1.33 16.39
CA VAL A 134 4.82 -1.55 17.53
C VAL A 134 5.52 -1.39 18.88
N TRP A 135 6.81 -1.75 18.96
CA TRP A 135 7.61 -1.59 20.17
C TRP A 135 7.73 -0.13 20.63
N LEU A 136 7.48 0.86 19.75
CA LEU A 136 7.46 2.26 20.16
C LEU A 136 6.44 2.50 21.27
N LYS A 137 5.31 1.77 21.28
CA LYS A 137 4.28 1.89 22.32
C LYS A 137 4.80 1.58 23.73
N ASP A 138 5.88 0.81 23.85
CA ASP A 138 6.49 0.46 25.12
C ASP A 138 7.51 1.50 25.61
N VAL A 139 7.79 2.55 24.82
CA VAL A 139 8.68 3.64 25.23
C VAL A 139 7.97 4.50 26.30
N PRO A 140 8.57 4.68 27.50
CA PRO A 140 7.93 5.43 28.58
C PRO A 140 7.55 6.86 28.18
N GLY A 141 6.29 7.22 28.43
CA GLY A 141 5.78 8.57 28.16
C GLY A 141 5.61 8.90 26.68
N ILE A 142 5.64 7.91 25.78
CA ILE A 142 5.48 8.16 24.36
C ILE A 142 4.05 8.59 24.00
N SER A 143 3.95 9.48 23.01
CA SER A 143 2.70 9.83 22.35
C SER A 143 3.03 10.15 20.89
N PHE A 144 2.30 9.54 19.96
CA PHE A 144 2.69 9.60 18.56
C PHE A 144 2.24 10.91 17.91
N ARG A 145 3.06 11.39 16.96
CA ARG A 145 2.73 12.49 16.03
C ARG A 145 2.22 13.76 16.73
N THR A 146 2.84 14.07 17.86
CA THR A 146 2.58 15.27 18.68
C THR A 146 3.88 15.74 19.30
N ASP A 147 3.88 16.89 19.98
CA ASP A 147 5.07 17.46 20.60
C ASP A 147 5.50 16.67 21.85
N ASN A 148 6.12 15.52 21.60
CA ASN A 148 6.49 14.53 22.59
C ASN A 148 7.97 14.13 22.43
N GLU A 149 8.80 14.44 23.43
CA GLU A 149 10.26 14.21 23.35
C GLU A 149 10.66 12.75 23.04
N PRO A 150 10.07 11.71 23.69
CA PRO A 150 10.36 10.33 23.32
C PRO A 150 10.09 10.01 21.84
N PHE A 151 8.95 10.44 21.31
CA PHE A 151 8.60 10.22 19.91
C PHE A 151 9.51 10.98 18.96
N LYS A 152 9.77 12.27 19.24
CA LYS A 152 10.68 13.12 18.46
C LYS A 152 12.09 12.51 18.39
N ALA A 153 12.63 12.05 19.51
CA ALA A 153 13.94 11.41 19.55
C ALA A 153 14.00 10.12 18.72
N ALA A 154 12.97 9.27 18.80
CA ALA A 154 12.89 8.04 18.03
C ALA A 154 12.75 8.32 16.52
N MET A 155 11.87 9.23 16.14
CA MET A 155 11.67 9.67 14.76
C MET A 155 12.94 10.27 14.16
N GLN A 156 13.60 11.17 14.89
CA GLN A 156 14.84 11.81 14.44
C GLN A 156 15.92 10.76 14.21
N LYS A 157 16.13 9.84 15.15
CA LYS A 157 17.12 8.76 15.03
C LYS A 157 16.91 7.92 13.77
N PHE A 158 15.68 7.53 13.47
CA PHE A 158 15.39 6.74 12.26
C PHE A 158 15.55 7.58 10.99
N THR A 159 15.06 8.81 10.98
CA THR A 159 15.17 9.72 9.82
C THR A 159 16.64 10.00 9.49
N GLU A 160 17.45 10.33 10.50
CA GLU A 160 18.90 10.51 10.38
C GLU A 160 19.58 9.26 9.82
N LYS A 161 19.19 8.07 10.31
CA LYS A 161 19.73 6.81 9.78
C LYS A 161 19.48 6.67 8.28
N ILE A 162 18.23 6.88 7.84
CA ILE A 162 17.88 6.76 6.41
C ILE A 162 18.64 7.79 5.58
N VAL A 163 18.65 9.06 6.00
CA VAL A 163 19.38 10.12 5.29
C VAL A 163 20.87 9.82 5.22
N ASN A 164 21.49 9.40 6.31
CA ASN A 164 22.91 9.06 6.35
C ASN A 164 23.24 7.86 5.44
N MET A 165 22.37 6.84 5.40
CA MET A 165 22.52 5.72 4.48
C MET A 165 22.47 6.19 3.01
N MET A 166 21.52 7.06 2.65
CA MET A 166 21.43 7.60 1.30
C MET A 166 22.65 8.47 0.96
N LYS A 167 23.15 9.28 1.90
CA LYS A 167 24.36 10.10 1.72
C LYS A 167 25.61 9.27 1.52
N GLN A 168 25.80 8.22 2.32
CA GLN A 168 26.96 7.32 2.23
C GLN A 168 27.05 6.62 0.87
N GLU A 169 25.89 6.34 0.27
CA GLU A 169 25.77 5.71 -1.04
C GLU A 169 25.69 6.74 -2.20
N ASN A 170 25.86 8.03 -1.92
CA ASN A 170 25.76 9.15 -2.87
C ASN A 170 24.44 9.17 -3.66
N LEU A 171 23.32 8.89 -2.98
CA LEU A 171 22.02 8.71 -3.61
C LEU A 171 21.19 10.01 -3.73
N PHE A 172 21.60 11.11 -3.11
CA PHE A 172 21.01 12.43 -3.40
C PHE A 172 21.53 13.00 -4.71
N GLU A 173 20.69 13.70 -5.46
CA GLU A 173 21.03 14.21 -6.80
C GLU A 173 22.27 15.12 -6.84
N PRO A 174 22.51 16.03 -5.87
CA PRO A 174 23.76 16.80 -5.81
C PRO A 174 25.02 15.94 -5.64
N GLN A 175 24.88 14.69 -5.18
CA GLN A 175 25.96 13.70 -5.07
C GLN A 175 26.06 12.79 -6.31
N GLY A 176 25.23 13.00 -7.33
CA GLY A 176 25.11 12.16 -8.53
C GLY A 176 24.04 11.06 -8.45
N GLY A 177 23.26 11.01 -7.37
CA GLY A 177 22.21 10.03 -7.14
C GLY A 177 20.87 10.37 -7.79
N PRO A 178 19.84 9.51 -7.68
CA PRO A 178 18.53 9.77 -8.27
C PRO A 178 17.60 10.61 -7.38
N ILE A 179 17.88 10.76 -6.08
CA ILE A 179 16.91 11.37 -5.14
C ILE A 179 16.87 12.88 -5.34
N ILE A 180 15.73 13.39 -5.82
CA ILE A 180 15.49 14.83 -6.07
C ILE A 180 14.55 15.46 -5.04
N LEU A 181 13.82 14.66 -4.28
CA LEU A 181 12.84 15.13 -3.28
C LEU A 181 12.85 14.19 -2.08
N SER A 182 12.60 14.73 -0.90
CA SER A 182 12.34 13.95 0.30
C SER A 182 11.08 14.43 1.01
N GLN A 183 10.30 13.53 1.60
CA GLN A 183 9.15 13.89 2.44
C GLN A 183 9.41 13.54 3.91
N ILE A 184 9.11 14.48 4.79
CA ILE A 184 9.01 14.29 6.24
C ILE A 184 7.53 14.27 6.63
N GLU A 185 7.17 13.41 7.59
CA GLU A 185 5.77 13.15 7.98
C GLU A 185 4.88 12.72 6.80
N ASN A 186 3.58 12.55 7.07
CA ASN A 186 2.57 12.29 6.06
C ASN A 186 1.16 12.74 6.52
N GLU A 187 0.57 13.72 5.84
CA GLU A 187 -0.80 14.21 6.09
C GLU A 187 -1.05 14.57 7.56
N MET A 188 -0.49 15.70 7.97
CA MET A 188 -0.58 16.22 9.33
C MET A 188 -1.75 17.21 9.51
N ASP A 189 -2.27 17.85 8.45
CA ASP A 189 -3.41 18.78 8.57
C ASP A 189 -4.59 18.20 9.39
N PRO A 190 -5.07 16.96 9.15
CA PRO A 190 -6.18 16.41 9.93
C PRO A 190 -5.80 16.21 11.40
N VAL A 191 -4.54 15.85 11.67
CA VAL A 191 -4.02 15.66 13.03
C VAL A 191 -3.90 16.99 13.76
N GLU A 192 -3.45 18.04 13.08
CA GLU A 192 -3.39 19.39 13.64
C GLU A 192 -4.76 19.98 13.91
N TYR A 193 -5.74 19.69 13.06
CA TYR A 193 -7.11 20.09 13.28
C TYR A 193 -7.67 19.47 14.58
N GLU A 194 -7.38 18.20 14.84
CA GLU A 194 -7.90 17.47 16.00
C GLU A 194 -7.09 17.69 17.29
N ILE A 195 -5.76 17.71 17.23
CA ILE A 195 -4.85 17.81 18.39
C ILE A 195 -4.50 19.28 18.71
N GLY A 196 -4.50 20.17 17.71
CA GLY A 196 -4.23 21.59 17.89
C GLY A 196 -2.75 21.93 18.05
N ALA A 197 -2.45 22.84 18.98
CA ALA A 197 -1.12 23.45 19.13
C ALA A 197 0.06 22.46 19.29
N PRO A 198 -0.06 21.33 20.01
CA PRO A 198 1.02 20.35 20.10
C PRO A 198 1.38 19.70 18.75
N ALA A 199 0.39 19.35 17.93
CA ALA A 199 0.65 18.78 16.61
C ALA A 199 1.33 19.80 15.67
N LYS A 200 0.93 21.08 15.74
CA LYS A 200 1.57 22.18 15.00
C LYS A 200 3.03 22.38 15.40
N ALA A 201 3.31 22.43 16.71
CA ALA A 201 4.67 22.55 17.22
C ALA A 201 5.54 21.36 16.76
N TYR A 202 4.98 20.15 16.77
CA TYR A 202 5.62 18.96 16.24
C TYR A 202 5.87 19.02 14.74
N ALA A 203 4.90 19.44 13.91
CA ALA A 203 5.09 19.57 12.47
C ALA A 203 6.19 20.59 12.12
N GLN A 204 6.24 21.72 12.84
CA GLN A 204 7.31 22.71 12.72
C GLN A 204 8.68 22.15 13.13
N TRP A 205 8.74 21.39 14.24
CA TRP A 205 9.94 20.69 14.66
C TRP A 205 10.40 19.67 13.61
N ALA A 206 9.48 18.86 13.07
CA ALA A 206 9.78 17.82 12.09
C ALA A 206 10.35 18.42 10.81
N ALA A 207 9.73 19.50 10.30
CA ALA A 207 10.23 20.24 9.16
C ALA A 207 11.64 20.81 9.40
N LYS A 208 11.87 21.45 10.56
CA LYS A 208 13.19 22.00 10.93
C LYS A 208 14.26 20.91 11.07
N MET A 209 13.92 19.79 11.70
CA MET A 209 14.81 18.64 11.87
C MET A 209 15.21 18.10 10.50
N ALA A 210 14.24 17.83 9.63
CA ALA A 210 14.48 17.29 8.28
C ALA A 210 15.36 18.21 7.42
N VAL A 211 15.05 19.51 7.37
CA VAL A 211 15.86 20.51 6.66
C VAL A 211 17.29 20.57 7.21
N GLY A 212 17.44 20.47 8.54
CA GLY A 212 18.74 20.43 9.21
C GLY A 212 19.61 19.22 8.88
N LEU A 213 19.04 18.17 8.28
CA LEU A 213 19.80 17.01 7.81
C LEU A 213 20.59 17.28 6.52
N ASP A 214 20.39 18.45 5.89
CA ASP A 214 21.16 18.96 4.75
C ASP A 214 21.32 17.93 3.62
N THR A 215 20.20 17.44 3.10
CA THR A 215 20.16 16.46 2.00
C THR A 215 20.60 17.04 0.66
N GLY A 216 20.70 18.37 0.55
CA GLY A 216 20.98 19.08 -0.70
C GLY A 216 19.80 19.14 -1.68
N VAL A 217 18.64 18.57 -1.32
CA VAL A 217 17.43 18.55 -2.17
C VAL A 217 16.20 19.05 -1.39
N PRO A 218 15.16 19.56 -2.06
CA PRO A 218 13.98 20.07 -1.39
C PRO A 218 13.24 19.02 -0.54
N TRP A 219 12.74 19.48 0.61
CA TRP A 219 11.82 18.73 1.45
C TRP A 219 10.37 19.10 1.14
N ILE A 220 9.48 18.12 1.22
CA ILE A 220 8.04 18.28 1.03
C ILE A 220 7.26 17.75 2.24
N MET A 221 6.03 18.24 2.41
CA MET A 221 5.02 17.70 3.34
C MET A 221 3.66 17.71 2.65
N CYS A 222 3.01 16.56 2.54
CA CYS A 222 1.70 16.46 1.90
C CYS A 222 0.57 16.72 2.91
N LYS A 223 -0.49 17.45 2.49
CA LYS A 223 -1.54 17.96 3.38
C LYS A 223 -0.95 18.55 4.67
N GLN A 224 -0.23 19.66 4.47
CA GLN A 224 0.38 20.49 5.51
C GLN A 224 0.27 21.96 5.07
N GLU A 225 -0.88 22.60 5.25
CA GLU A 225 -1.12 23.97 4.77
C GLU A 225 -0.10 24.98 5.32
N ASP A 226 0.34 24.82 6.56
CA ASP A 226 1.27 25.72 7.25
C ASP A 226 2.74 25.23 7.23
N ALA A 227 3.11 24.35 6.27
CA ALA A 227 4.48 23.86 6.14
C ALA A 227 5.51 25.01 6.12
N PRO A 228 6.47 25.08 7.06
CA PRO A 228 7.38 26.20 7.16
C PRO A 228 8.43 26.18 6.06
N ASP A 229 8.94 27.35 5.69
CA ASP A 229 10.04 27.43 4.74
C ASP A 229 11.30 26.70 5.22
N PRO A 230 12.06 26.07 4.32
CA PRO A 230 11.88 25.99 2.87
C PRO A 230 11.03 24.80 2.38
N VAL A 231 10.24 24.16 3.24
CA VAL A 231 9.46 22.95 2.90
C VAL A 231 8.30 23.29 1.97
N ILE A 232 8.08 22.47 0.94
CA ILE A 232 6.96 22.62 0.00
C ILE A 232 5.76 21.81 0.49
N ASN A 233 4.61 22.46 0.70
CA ASN A 233 3.37 21.74 0.95
C ASN A 233 2.79 21.19 -0.36
N THR A 234 2.24 19.98 -0.32
CA THR A 234 1.71 19.28 -1.51
C THR A 234 0.30 18.77 -1.30
N CYS A 235 -0.37 18.41 -2.40
CA CYS A 235 -1.74 17.91 -2.39
C CYS A 235 -1.83 16.39 -2.59
N ASN A 236 -2.81 15.77 -1.93
CA ASN A 236 -3.22 14.37 -2.10
C ASN A 236 -4.74 14.32 -2.22
N ALA A 237 -5.25 13.81 -3.33
CA ALA A 237 -6.69 13.72 -3.61
C ALA A 237 -6.92 12.94 -4.93
N PHE A 238 -8.18 12.73 -5.30
CA PHE A 238 -8.55 12.36 -6.67
C PHE A 238 -8.32 13.50 -7.67
N TYR A 239 -8.38 14.77 -7.22
CA TYR A 239 -8.18 15.98 -8.02
C TYR A 239 -7.51 17.07 -7.17
N CYS A 240 -6.46 17.69 -7.70
CA CYS A 240 -5.71 18.77 -7.05
C CYS A 240 -5.60 20.02 -7.92
N GLU A 241 -6.44 20.20 -8.94
CA GLU A 241 -6.39 21.34 -9.86
C GLU A 241 -6.58 22.69 -9.15
N ASN A 242 -7.29 22.72 -8.03
CA ASN A 242 -7.52 23.95 -7.26
C ASN A 242 -6.52 24.17 -6.13
N PHE A 243 -5.65 23.19 -5.86
CA PHE A 243 -4.62 23.33 -4.84
C PHE A 243 -3.66 24.46 -5.18
N LYS A 244 -3.26 25.22 -4.16
CA LYS A 244 -2.22 26.24 -4.24
C LYS A 244 -1.21 25.98 -3.12
N PRO A 245 0.10 26.02 -3.39
CA PRO A 245 1.10 25.95 -2.33
C PRO A 245 0.95 27.19 -1.43
N ASN A 246 1.46 27.07 -0.20
CA ASN A 246 1.29 28.08 0.85
C ASN A 246 2.13 29.35 0.64
N ALA A 247 2.98 29.38 -0.39
CA ALA A 247 3.73 30.55 -0.81
C ALA A 247 3.87 30.62 -2.34
N PRO A 248 3.91 31.82 -2.95
CA PRO A 248 3.92 32.00 -4.40
C PRO A 248 5.23 31.58 -5.09
N TYR A 249 6.33 31.45 -4.34
CA TYR A 249 7.62 30.97 -4.85
C TYR A 249 7.80 29.45 -4.72
N LYS A 250 6.79 28.72 -4.23
CA LYS A 250 6.77 27.26 -4.18
C LYS A 250 6.02 26.70 -5.38
N PRO A 251 6.46 25.59 -5.98
CA PRO A 251 5.78 24.98 -7.11
C PRO A 251 4.52 24.23 -6.66
N LYS A 252 3.55 24.12 -7.56
CA LYS A 252 2.32 23.35 -7.32
C LYS A 252 2.56 21.86 -7.59
N MET A 253 2.47 21.05 -6.54
CA MET A 253 2.82 19.62 -6.58
C MET A 253 1.69 18.73 -6.03
N TRP A 254 1.45 17.61 -6.72
CA TRP A 254 0.46 16.59 -6.38
C TRP A 254 1.18 15.27 -6.11
N THR A 255 1.31 14.92 -4.82
CA THR A 255 2.07 13.76 -4.35
C THR A 255 1.30 12.45 -4.37
N GLU A 256 -0.03 12.50 -4.38
CA GLU A 256 -0.89 11.32 -4.50
C GLU A 256 -2.11 11.59 -5.38
N ALA A 257 -1.95 11.39 -6.68
CA ALA A 257 -3.05 11.25 -7.63
C ALA A 257 -3.58 9.83 -7.53
N TRP A 258 -4.61 9.66 -6.70
CA TRP A 258 -5.15 8.34 -6.40
C TRP A 258 -5.65 7.63 -7.67
N THR A 259 -5.02 6.50 -8.02
CA THR A 259 -5.37 5.76 -9.25
C THR A 259 -6.65 4.97 -9.10
N ALA A 260 -7.02 4.61 -7.87
CA ALA A 260 -8.37 4.23 -7.44
C ALA A 260 -8.38 4.24 -5.91
N TRP A 261 -8.56 3.08 -5.26
CA TRP A 261 -8.57 2.92 -3.82
C TRP A 261 -8.03 1.56 -3.41
N PHE A 262 -7.58 1.43 -2.17
CA PHE A 262 -7.18 0.14 -1.62
C PHE A 262 -8.39 -0.77 -1.38
N SER A 263 -8.15 -2.07 -1.29
CA SER A 263 -9.17 -3.06 -0.92
C SER A 263 -9.08 -3.42 0.56
N ALA A 264 -10.23 -3.61 1.19
CA ALA A 264 -10.35 -4.08 2.57
C ALA A 264 -11.31 -5.26 2.64
N TRP A 265 -11.01 -6.26 3.47
CA TRP A 265 -11.85 -7.46 3.61
C TRP A 265 -13.30 -7.08 3.93
N GLY A 266 -14.24 -7.63 3.17
CA GLY A 266 -15.67 -7.34 3.30
C GLY A 266 -16.15 -6.16 2.45
N ASN A 267 -15.25 -5.36 1.86
CA ASN A 267 -15.62 -4.26 0.97
C ASN A 267 -15.54 -4.68 -0.51
N PRO A 268 -16.32 -4.03 -1.40
CA PRO A 268 -16.14 -4.14 -2.85
C PRO A 268 -14.79 -3.55 -3.27
N VAL A 269 -14.31 -3.97 -4.43
CA VAL A 269 -13.04 -3.48 -4.99
C VAL A 269 -13.31 -2.25 -5.83
N ALA A 270 -12.63 -1.14 -5.53
CA ALA A 270 -12.74 0.10 -6.29
C ALA A 270 -11.87 0.07 -7.55
N TYR A 271 -12.37 0.68 -8.62
CA TYR A 271 -11.60 0.92 -9.85
C TYR A 271 -11.89 2.34 -10.34
N ARG A 272 -10.96 2.98 -11.04
CA ARG A 272 -11.13 4.35 -11.55
C ARG A 272 -10.96 4.37 -13.07
N PRO A 273 -11.93 4.86 -13.85
CA PRO A 273 -11.79 4.96 -15.30
C PRO A 273 -10.50 5.68 -15.72
N ALA A 274 -9.80 5.13 -16.71
CA ALA A 274 -8.54 5.69 -17.20
C ALA A 274 -8.72 7.10 -17.76
N GLU A 275 -9.89 7.36 -18.34
CA GLU A 275 -10.31 8.65 -18.89
C GLU A 275 -10.39 9.73 -17.81
N ASP A 276 -10.98 9.40 -16.66
CA ASP A 276 -11.10 10.32 -15.53
C ASP A 276 -9.74 10.57 -14.87
N LEU A 277 -8.92 9.53 -14.69
CA LEU A 277 -7.57 9.69 -14.17
C LEU A 277 -6.74 10.60 -15.08
N ALA A 278 -6.77 10.37 -16.40
CA ALA A 278 -6.10 11.24 -17.37
C ALA A 278 -6.65 12.68 -17.32
N PHE A 279 -7.98 12.84 -17.28
CA PHE A 279 -8.63 14.14 -17.13
C PHE A 279 -8.13 14.89 -15.90
N SER A 280 -8.08 14.22 -14.74
CA SER A 280 -7.63 14.83 -13.48
C SER A 280 -6.19 15.33 -13.54
N ILE A 281 -5.27 14.54 -14.12
CA ILE A 281 -3.87 14.90 -14.29
C ILE A 281 -3.72 16.08 -15.25
N VAL A 282 -4.38 16.03 -16.42
CA VAL A 282 -4.30 17.12 -17.41
C VAL A 282 -4.91 18.40 -16.85
N LYS A 283 -6.02 18.32 -16.10
CA LYS A 283 -6.63 19.47 -15.43
C LYS A 283 -5.70 20.10 -14.38
N PHE A 284 -4.92 19.27 -13.68
CA PHE A 284 -3.88 19.75 -12.77
C PHE A 284 -2.72 20.44 -13.51
N ILE A 285 -2.19 19.83 -14.58
CA ILE A 285 -1.09 20.40 -15.36
C ILE A 285 -1.50 21.70 -16.07
N GLN A 286 -2.69 21.74 -16.71
CA GLN A 286 -3.15 22.96 -17.41
C GLN A 286 -3.31 24.15 -16.44
N SER A 287 -3.58 23.89 -15.16
CA SER A 287 -3.72 24.89 -14.09
C SER A 287 -2.41 25.20 -13.35
N GLY A 288 -1.26 24.96 -14.00
CA GLY A 288 0.07 25.31 -13.49
C GLY A 288 0.72 24.26 -12.60
N GLY A 289 0.16 23.06 -12.50
CA GLY A 289 0.79 21.94 -11.81
C GLY A 289 2.07 21.48 -12.52
N SER A 290 3.13 21.20 -11.76
CA SER A 290 4.45 20.86 -12.32
C SER A 290 5.05 19.55 -11.78
N TYR A 291 4.43 18.92 -10.79
CA TYR A 291 4.75 17.58 -10.33
C TYR A 291 3.45 16.82 -10.07
N ALA A 292 3.25 15.66 -10.69
CA ALA A 292 2.10 14.80 -10.45
C ALA A 292 2.53 13.34 -10.28
N ASN A 293 2.19 12.74 -9.14
CA ASN A 293 2.52 11.36 -8.82
C ASN A 293 1.29 10.45 -8.77
N TYR A 294 1.30 9.36 -9.54
CA TYR A 294 0.31 8.29 -9.40
C TYR A 294 0.48 7.53 -8.08
N TYR A 295 -0.55 7.53 -7.24
CA TYR A 295 -0.64 6.67 -6.07
C TYR A 295 -1.77 5.66 -6.29
N MET A 296 -1.52 4.46 -6.81
CA MET A 296 -0.23 3.81 -7.06
C MET A 296 0.08 3.67 -8.56
N TYR A 297 1.36 3.65 -8.93
CA TYR A 297 1.76 3.23 -10.28
C TYR A 297 1.93 1.72 -10.39
N HIS A 298 2.51 1.12 -9.35
CA HIS A 298 2.39 -0.31 -9.05
C HIS A 298 2.03 -0.46 -7.58
N GLY A 299 0.85 -1.01 -7.31
CA GLY A 299 0.39 -1.21 -5.94
C GLY A 299 1.01 -2.44 -5.27
N GLY A 300 0.96 -3.60 -5.93
CA GLY A 300 1.62 -4.83 -5.49
C GLY A 300 0.87 -5.61 -4.41
N THR A 301 1.61 -6.30 -3.54
CA THR A 301 1.07 -7.24 -2.54
C THR A 301 1.61 -6.92 -1.14
N ASN A 302 0.72 -6.91 -0.15
CA ASN A 302 1.05 -6.86 1.27
C ASN A 302 1.55 -8.23 1.76
N PHE A 303 2.77 -8.62 1.40
CA PHE A 303 3.35 -9.91 1.80
C PHE A 303 3.54 -10.04 3.31
N GLY A 304 3.42 -11.27 3.81
CA GLY A 304 3.53 -11.55 5.24
C GLY A 304 2.37 -11.00 6.06
N ARG A 305 2.61 -10.80 7.35
CA ARG A 305 1.60 -10.33 8.31
C ARG A 305 1.81 -8.90 8.82
N THR A 306 2.99 -8.33 8.61
CA THR A 306 3.34 -6.98 9.12
C THR A 306 3.27 -5.88 8.05
N ALA A 307 2.63 -6.18 6.91
CA ALA A 307 2.49 -5.24 5.78
C ALA A 307 1.15 -4.49 5.80
N GLY A 308 0.02 -5.09 5.40
CA GLY A 308 -1.27 -4.38 5.33
C GLY A 308 -1.98 -4.27 6.69
N GLY A 309 -2.68 -3.15 6.96
CA GLY A 309 -3.54 -3.04 8.14
C GLY A 309 -4.27 -1.69 8.30
N PRO A 310 -5.36 -1.65 9.10
CA PRO A 310 -6.17 -2.79 9.56
C PRO A 310 -7.18 -3.19 8.47
N PHE A 311 -7.54 -4.46 8.40
CA PHE A 311 -8.46 -5.07 7.42
C PHE A 311 -8.08 -4.90 5.93
N VAL A 312 -6.96 -4.25 5.62
CA VAL A 312 -6.44 -4.13 4.26
C VAL A 312 -6.15 -5.52 3.72
N THR A 313 -6.56 -5.79 2.48
CA THR A 313 -6.36 -7.09 1.85
C THR A 313 -4.88 -7.36 1.59
N THR A 314 -4.56 -8.61 1.29
CA THR A 314 -3.20 -9.00 0.89
C THR A 314 -2.86 -8.42 -0.48
N SER A 315 -3.83 -8.35 -1.40
CA SER A 315 -3.70 -7.55 -2.62
C SER A 315 -3.69 -6.06 -2.28
N TYR A 316 -2.76 -5.32 -2.87
CA TYR A 316 -2.74 -3.86 -2.89
C TYR A 316 -2.75 -3.34 -4.32
N ASP A 317 -3.50 -3.99 -5.23
CA ASP A 317 -3.53 -3.68 -6.67
C ASP A 317 -3.79 -2.20 -6.99
N TYR A 318 -4.70 -1.57 -6.22
CA TYR A 318 -5.07 -0.14 -6.33
C TYR A 318 -5.63 0.28 -7.70
N ASP A 319 -6.00 -0.69 -8.54
CA ASP A 319 -6.30 -0.47 -9.95
C ASP A 319 -5.18 0.38 -10.59
N ALA A 320 -3.94 0.00 -10.32
CA ALA A 320 -2.76 0.73 -10.75
C ALA A 320 -2.50 0.52 -12.27
N PRO A 321 -1.75 1.41 -12.93
CA PRO A 321 -1.24 1.22 -14.29
C PRO A 321 -0.45 -0.09 -14.48
N LEU A 322 0.27 -0.54 -13.45
CA LEU A 322 0.83 -1.90 -13.37
C LEU A 322 0.06 -2.67 -12.30
N ASP A 323 -0.61 -3.76 -12.69
CA ASP A 323 -1.42 -4.57 -11.77
C ASP A 323 -0.57 -5.20 -10.65
N GLU A 324 -1.21 -5.81 -9.65
CA GLU A 324 -0.57 -6.49 -8.51
C GLU A 324 0.58 -7.43 -8.94
N TYR A 325 0.47 -8.03 -10.13
CA TYR A 325 1.38 -9.03 -10.66
C TYR A 325 2.49 -8.43 -11.54
N GLY A 326 2.55 -7.10 -11.65
CA GLY A 326 3.54 -6.37 -12.44
C GLY A 326 3.24 -6.31 -13.93
N LEU A 327 2.04 -6.69 -14.36
CA LEU A 327 1.65 -6.64 -15.76
C LEU A 327 0.91 -5.31 -16.07
N THR A 328 1.02 -4.79 -17.30
CA THR A 328 0.36 -3.52 -17.68
C THR A 328 -1.17 -3.63 -17.60
N ASN A 329 -1.84 -2.70 -16.95
CA ASN A 329 -3.30 -2.66 -16.86
C ASN A 329 -3.86 -1.86 -18.04
N GLU A 330 -4.36 -2.54 -19.07
CA GLU A 330 -4.84 -1.89 -20.29
C GLU A 330 -6.37 -1.71 -20.27
N PRO A 331 -6.88 -0.55 -20.73
CA PRO A 331 -6.19 0.45 -21.53
C PRO A 331 -5.46 1.55 -20.73
N ARG A 332 -5.53 1.53 -19.39
CA ARG A 332 -4.99 2.60 -18.53
C ARG A 332 -3.52 2.90 -18.82
N TYR A 333 -2.67 1.88 -18.79
CA TYR A 333 -1.23 2.04 -18.96
C TYR A 333 -0.89 2.75 -20.27
N THR A 334 -1.41 2.25 -21.40
CA THR A 334 -1.13 2.84 -22.71
C THR A 334 -1.79 4.22 -22.87
N HIS A 335 -2.99 4.43 -22.33
CA HIS A 335 -3.68 5.73 -22.36
C HIS A 335 -2.88 6.82 -21.63
N LEU A 336 -2.42 6.53 -20.41
CA LEU A 336 -1.58 7.44 -19.63
C LEU A 336 -0.22 7.66 -20.30
N LYS A 337 0.39 6.62 -20.90
CA LYS A 337 1.63 6.76 -21.68
C LYS A 337 1.49 7.76 -22.83
N HIS A 338 0.39 7.72 -23.58
CA HIS A 338 0.12 8.68 -24.65
C HIS A 338 -0.10 10.10 -24.10
N MET A 339 -0.80 10.23 -22.97
CA MET A 339 -0.95 11.49 -22.25
C MET A 339 0.40 12.07 -21.82
N HIS A 340 1.28 11.26 -21.22
CA HIS A 340 2.63 11.69 -20.80
C HIS A 340 3.41 12.23 -22.00
N LYS A 341 3.37 11.54 -23.15
CA LYS A 341 4.02 12.00 -24.38
C LYS A 341 3.48 13.36 -24.83
N ALA A 342 2.17 13.59 -24.75
CA ALA A 342 1.56 14.89 -25.07
C ALA A 342 2.02 16.01 -24.12
N ILE A 343 2.09 15.72 -22.82
CA ILE A 343 2.62 16.66 -21.80
C ILE A 343 4.10 16.98 -22.08
N LYS A 344 4.92 15.97 -22.40
CA LYS A 344 6.34 16.16 -22.73
C LYS A 344 6.56 17.00 -23.97
N GLN A 345 5.74 16.83 -25.01
CA GLN A 345 5.78 17.73 -26.17
C GLN A 345 5.39 19.18 -25.82
N SER A 346 4.59 19.35 -24.77
CA SER A 346 4.17 20.67 -24.26
C SER A 346 5.14 21.28 -23.23
N GLU A 347 6.15 20.52 -22.75
CA GLU A 347 6.96 20.86 -21.57
C GLU A 347 7.69 22.21 -21.75
N THR A 348 8.26 22.48 -22.93
CA THR A 348 8.95 23.75 -23.21
C THR A 348 8.05 24.97 -23.02
N ALA A 349 6.80 24.90 -23.49
CA ALA A 349 5.82 25.98 -23.29
C ALA A 349 5.36 26.06 -21.83
N LEU A 350 5.08 24.90 -21.20
CA LEU A 350 4.63 24.79 -19.81
C LEU A 350 5.62 25.42 -18.82
N VAL A 351 6.93 25.23 -19.02
CA VAL A 351 7.95 25.76 -18.09
C VAL A 351 8.36 27.21 -18.36
N SER A 352 7.99 27.77 -19.51
CA SER A 352 8.43 29.10 -19.97
C SER A 352 7.35 30.17 -19.98
N ALA A 353 6.09 29.83 -19.73
CA ALA A 353 4.95 30.75 -19.69
C ALA A 353 3.95 30.37 -18.60
N ASP A 354 3.12 31.32 -18.18
CA ASP A 354 1.91 31.05 -17.39
C ASP A 354 0.69 30.86 -18.28
N ALA A 355 -0.32 30.15 -17.77
CA ALA A 355 -1.56 29.89 -18.50
C ALA A 355 -2.34 31.20 -18.72
N THR A 356 -2.68 31.49 -19.97
CA THR A 356 -3.75 32.43 -20.30
C THR A 356 -5.04 31.65 -20.50
N VAL A 357 -6.03 31.87 -19.65
CA VAL A 357 -7.33 31.18 -19.72
C VAL A 357 -8.29 31.98 -20.61
N ARG A 358 -8.98 31.30 -21.52
CA ARG A 358 -10.01 31.88 -22.39
C ARG A 358 -11.26 31.01 -22.35
N SER A 359 -12.44 31.63 -22.25
CA SER A 359 -13.70 30.91 -22.42
C SER A 359 -13.88 30.54 -23.90
N LEU A 360 -14.26 29.29 -24.15
CA LEU A 360 -14.68 28.78 -25.47
C LEU A 360 -16.19 28.51 -25.53
N GLY A 361 -16.88 28.66 -24.39
CA GLY A 361 -18.28 28.32 -24.22
C GLY A 361 -18.67 28.35 -22.74
N LYS A 362 -19.89 27.90 -22.42
CA LYS A 362 -20.43 27.93 -21.05
C LYS A 362 -19.63 27.06 -20.08
N ASN A 363 -19.22 25.87 -20.52
CA ASN A 363 -18.47 24.88 -19.73
C ASN A 363 -17.13 24.52 -20.41
N GLN A 364 -16.66 25.35 -21.33
CA GLN A 364 -15.47 25.08 -22.14
C GLN A 364 -14.44 26.19 -22.00
N GLU A 365 -13.18 25.80 -21.83
CA GLU A 365 -12.05 26.70 -21.64
C GLU A 365 -10.86 26.29 -22.50
N ALA A 366 -10.07 27.27 -22.94
CA ALA A 366 -8.71 27.07 -23.43
C ALA A 366 -7.72 27.59 -22.38
N HIS A 367 -6.77 26.76 -21.96
CA HIS A 367 -5.61 27.16 -21.16
C HIS A 367 -4.40 27.19 -22.09
N VAL A 368 -3.87 28.39 -22.37
CA VAL A 368 -2.82 28.59 -23.38
C VAL A 368 -1.51 29.01 -22.71
N TYR A 369 -0.46 28.23 -22.93
CA TYR A 369 0.91 28.52 -22.54
C TYR A 369 1.66 28.96 -23.78
N SER A 370 2.04 30.23 -23.87
CA SER A 370 2.70 30.76 -25.05
C SER A 370 3.87 31.66 -24.66
N SER A 371 5.05 31.35 -25.20
CA SER A 371 6.25 32.16 -25.09
C SER A 371 6.97 32.21 -26.44
N LYS A 372 8.06 32.97 -26.53
CA LYS A 372 8.93 32.96 -27.72
C LYS A 372 9.54 31.58 -28.03
N TRP A 373 9.47 30.64 -27.09
CA TRP A 373 10.07 29.31 -27.18
C TRP A 373 9.07 28.21 -27.56
N GLY A 374 7.77 28.49 -27.59
CA GLY A 374 6.74 27.50 -27.95
C GLY A 374 5.33 27.91 -27.51
N CYS A 375 4.34 27.18 -28.00
CA CYS A 375 2.94 27.36 -27.64
C CYS A 375 2.30 26.00 -27.39
N ALA A 376 1.68 25.79 -26.23
CA ALA A 376 0.84 24.63 -25.95
C ALA A 376 -0.55 25.09 -25.48
N ALA A 377 -1.61 24.40 -25.90
CA ALA A 377 -2.98 24.70 -25.50
C ALA A 377 -3.69 23.45 -24.97
N PHE A 378 -4.52 23.65 -23.95
CA PHE A 378 -5.39 22.63 -23.36
C PHE A 378 -6.84 23.08 -23.53
N LEU A 379 -7.62 22.34 -24.31
CA LEU A 379 -9.02 22.66 -24.60
C LEU A 379 -9.90 21.74 -23.77
N ALA A 380 -10.55 22.30 -22.75
CA ALA A 380 -11.33 21.56 -21.77
C ALA A 380 -12.82 21.65 -22.05
N ASN A 381 -13.53 20.52 -21.90
CA ASN A 381 -14.97 20.45 -21.78
C ASN A 381 -15.33 19.85 -20.42
N TYR A 382 -15.87 20.69 -19.53
CA TYR A 382 -16.29 20.28 -18.20
C TYR A 382 -17.74 19.80 -18.14
N ASP A 383 -18.47 19.84 -19.27
CA ASP A 383 -19.80 19.24 -19.32
C ASP A 383 -19.69 17.72 -19.15
N VAL A 384 -20.48 17.17 -18.22
CA VAL A 384 -20.40 15.77 -17.83
C VAL A 384 -21.14 14.86 -18.81
N ASN A 385 -22.12 15.40 -19.54
CA ASN A 385 -23.08 14.62 -20.32
C ASN A 385 -22.93 14.82 -21.82
N TYR A 386 -22.47 16.00 -22.27
CA TYR A 386 -22.51 16.37 -23.67
C TYR A 386 -21.13 16.66 -24.25
N ALA A 387 -20.86 16.07 -25.42
CA ALA A 387 -19.75 16.49 -26.27
C ALA A 387 -20.08 17.85 -26.90
N VAL A 388 -19.04 18.67 -27.11
CA VAL A 388 -19.18 20.02 -27.68
C VAL A 388 -18.06 20.25 -28.68
N THR A 389 -18.40 20.85 -29.81
CA THR A 389 -17.41 21.33 -30.79
C THR A 389 -17.07 22.79 -30.50
N VAL A 390 -15.79 23.12 -30.37
CA VAL A 390 -15.29 24.48 -30.11
C VAL A 390 -14.37 24.97 -31.22
N ASP A 391 -14.37 26.27 -31.46
CA ASP A 391 -13.40 26.92 -32.35
C ASP A 391 -12.23 27.46 -31.53
N PHE A 392 -11.00 27.13 -31.94
CA PHE A 392 -9.78 27.63 -31.29
C PHE A 392 -8.68 27.90 -32.34
N GLY A 393 -8.19 29.15 -32.38
CA GLY A 393 -7.33 29.60 -33.47
C GLY A 393 -8.07 29.53 -34.81
N ASN A 394 -7.50 28.81 -35.77
CA ASN A 394 -8.14 28.55 -37.08
C ASN A 394 -8.71 27.12 -37.19
N GLY A 395 -8.74 26.36 -36.10
CA GLY A 395 -9.18 24.98 -36.05
C GLY A 395 -10.50 24.81 -35.30
N ARG A 396 -11.17 23.69 -35.56
CA ARG A 396 -12.42 23.28 -34.91
C ARG A 396 -12.20 21.91 -34.26
N TYR A 397 -12.55 21.78 -32.99
CA TYR A 397 -12.20 20.62 -32.16
C TYR A 397 -13.42 20.03 -31.48
N ASP A 398 -13.62 18.73 -31.66
CA ASP A 398 -14.66 17.98 -30.97
C ASP A 398 -14.14 17.49 -29.63
N LEU A 399 -14.70 18.06 -28.55
CA LEU A 399 -14.39 17.72 -27.18
C LEU A 399 -15.48 16.80 -26.61
N PRO A 400 -15.19 15.52 -26.35
CA PRO A 400 -16.10 14.67 -25.58
C PRO A 400 -16.49 15.29 -24.24
N ALA A 401 -17.57 14.79 -23.64
CA ALA A 401 -17.93 15.14 -22.28
C ALA A 401 -16.77 14.81 -21.31
N TRP A 402 -16.57 15.64 -20.29
CA TRP A 402 -15.56 15.47 -19.25
C TRP A 402 -14.17 15.14 -19.80
N SER A 403 -13.69 15.98 -20.73
CA SER A 403 -12.44 15.72 -21.43
C SER A 403 -11.60 16.98 -21.64
N ILE A 404 -10.29 16.77 -21.82
CA ILE A 404 -9.34 17.81 -22.19
C ILE A 404 -8.51 17.33 -23.38
N SER A 405 -8.46 18.14 -24.44
CA SER A 405 -7.56 17.95 -25.57
C SER A 405 -6.25 18.71 -25.37
N ILE A 406 -5.12 18.08 -25.68
CA ILE A 406 -3.78 18.66 -25.60
C ILE A 406 -3.27 18.94 -27.01
N LEU A 407 -2.90 20.20 -27.26
CA LEU A 407 -2.35 20.71 -28.50
C LEU A 407 -0.93 21.26 -28.22
N PRO A 408 0.13 20.44 -28.34
CA PRO A 408 1.48 20.84 -27.97
C PRO A 408 2.10 21.98 -28.81
N ASP A 409 1.45 22.32 -29.94
CA ASP A 409 1.81 23.40 -30.86
C ASP A 409 0.71 24.47 -30.98
N CYS A 410 -0.32 24.41 -30.11
CA CYS A 410 -1.56 25.21 -30.17
C CYS A 410 -2.42 25.02 -31.43
N LYS A 411 -2.17 23.99 -32.25
CA LYS A 411 -2.83 23.79 -33.55
C LYS A 411 -3.35 22.38 -33.79
N THR A 412 -2.63 21.35 -33.34
CA THR A 412 -2.92 19.96 -33.68
C THR A 412 -3.27 19.20 -32.41
N GLU A 413 -4.47 18.63 -32.34
CA GLU A 413 -4.83 17.75 -31.22
C GLU A 413 -3.96 16.49 -31.29
N PHE A 414 -3.08 16.31 -30.30
CA PHE A 414 -2.25 15.12 -30.18
C PHE A 414 -2.92 14.05 -29.31
N TYR A 415 -3.70 14.48 -28.32
CA TYR A 415 -4.32 13.61 -27.33
C TYR A 415 -5.59 14.25 -26.78
N ASN A 416 -6.60 13.43 -26.44
CA ASN A 416 -7.75 13.83 -25.64
C ASN A 416 -7.99 12.79 -24.53
N THR A 417 -8.27 13.27 -23.32
CA THR A 417 -8.37 12.40 -22.12
C THR A 417 -9.49 11.37 -22.19
N ALA A 418 -10.53 11.57 -23.01
CA ALA A 418 -11.65 10.64 -23.18
C ALA A 418 -11.60 9.83 -24.50
N LYS A 419 -10.66 10.13 -25.42
CA LYS A 419 -10.48 9.37 -26.68
C LYS A 419 -9.46 8.24 -26.48
N VAL A 420 -9.90 7.14 -25.86
CA VAL A 420 -9.03 5.97 -25.58
C VAL A 420 -8.78 5.17 -26.87
N SER A 421 -7.53 5.17 -27.34
CA SER A 421 -7.09 4.42 -28.52
C SER A 421 -6.43 3.07 -28.20
N ALA A 422 -6.12 2.82 -26.93
CA ALA A 422 -5.47 1.59 -26.48
C ALA A 422 -6.44 0.39 -26.47
N PRO A 423 -5.99 -0.82 -26.85
CA PRO A 423 -6.83 -2.01 -26.79
C PRO A 423 -7.15 -2.37 -25.34
N ARG A 424 -8.38 -2.85 -25.10
CA ARG A 424 -8.74 -3.44 -23.81
C ARG A 424 -8.20 -4.85 -23.71
N VAL A 425 -7.47 -5.16 -22.65
CA VAL A 425 -6.89 -6.48 -22.43
C VAL A 425 -7.59 -7.17 -21.27
N HIS A 426 -8.23 -8.31 -21.53
CA HIS A 426 -8.85 -9.12 -20.50
C HIS A 426 -7.89 -10.24 -20.10
N ARG A 427 -7.48 -10.25 -18.83
CA ARG A 427 -6.67 -11.32 -18.25
C ARG A 427 -7.54 -12.33 -17.52
N LYS A 428 -7.17 -13.60 -17.60
CA LYS A 428 -7.80 -14.68 -16.83
C LYS A 428 -6.80 -15.33 -15.90
N MET A 429 -7.31 -15.78 -14.77
CA MET A 429 -6.65 -16.72 -13.88
C MET A 429 -7.01 -18.13 -14.32
N THR A 430 -6.05 -18.86 -14.91
CA THR A 430 -6.27 -20.20 -15.44
C THR A 430 -5.61 -21.23 -14.51
N PRO A 431 -6.35 -22.21 -13.95
CA PRO A 431 -5.78 -23.24 -13.08
C PRO A 431 -4.66 -24.03 -13.75
N VAL A 432 -3.63 -24.35 -12.98
CA VAL A 432 -2.48 -25.17 -13.38
C VAL A 432 -2.10 -26.12 -12.25
N GLY A 433 -2.02 -27.41 -12.57
CA GLY A 433 -1.66 -28.45 -11.61
C GLY A 433 -2.75 -28.74 -10.56
N GLY A 434 -2.42 -29.67 -9.67
CA GLY A 434 -3.21 -30.03 -8.50
C GLY A 434 -2.29 -30.33 -7.32
N PHE A 435 -2.86 -30.32 -6.11
CA PHE A 435 -2.10 -30.55 -4.88
C PHE A 435 -2.57 -31.82 -4.19
N THR A 436 -1.66 -32.49 -3.50
CA THR A 436 -1.96 -33.57 -2.56
C THR A 436 -1.63 -33.10 -1.16
N TRP A 437 -2.61 -33.17 -0.27
CA TRP A 437 -2.54 -32.51 1.03
C TRP A 437 -2.34 -33.50 2.17
N ASN A 438 -1.57 -33.07 3.17
CA ASN A 438 -1.65 -33.60 4.52
C ASN A 438 -2.19 -32.51 5.46
N SER A 439 -2.81 -32.91 6.56
CA SER A 439 -3.37 -32.00 7.56
C SER A 439 -2.89 -32.31 8.98
N TYR A 440 -2.79 -31.29 9.81
CA TYR A 440 -2.60 -31.36 11.25
C TYR A 440 -3.55 -30.38 11.92
N ILE A 441 -4.35 -30.83 12.89
CA ILE A 441 -5.28 -29.95 13.62
C ILE A 441 -4.57 -29.45 14.87
N ASP A 442 -4.46 -28.13 15.01
CA ASP A 442 -3.84 -27.50 16.16
C ASP A 442 -4.71 -27.69 17.41
N GLU A 443 -4.07 -27.92 18.56
CA GLU A 443 -4.81 -28.08 19.81
C GLU A 443 -5.40 -26.75 20.29
N VAL A 444 -6.64 -26.81 20.78
CA VAL A 444 -7.26 -25.68 21.47
C VAL A 444 -6.51 -25.45 22.79
N ALA A 445 -6.00 -24.23 22.98
CA ALA A 445 -5.26 -23.90 24.18
C ALA A 445 -6.13 -24.10 25.44
N SER A 446 -5.51 -24.65 26.49
CA SER A 446 -6.12 -24.80 27.82
C SER A 446 -5.45 -23.84 28.80
N GLY A 447 -6.24 -23.22 29.68
CA GLY A 447 -5.70 -22.41 30.77
C GLY A 447 -4.83 -23.22 31.72
N PHE A 448 -3.96 -22.52 32.46
CA PHE A 448 -3.06 -23.07 33.49
C PHE A 448 -2.03 -24.09 32.99
N ALA A 449 -1.76 -24.15 31.68
CA ALA A 449 -0.63 -24.90 31.13
C ALA A 449 0.70 -24.15 31.36
N SER A 450 1.83 -24.87 31.31
CA SER A 450 3.17 -24.32 31.62
C SER A 450 3.63 -23.19 30.70
N ASP A 451 3.03 -23.03 29.52
CA ASP A 451 3.33 -21.98 28.55
C ASP A 451 2.29 -20.85 28.54
N THR A 452 1.43 -20.78 29.56
CA THR A 452 0.44 -19.71 29.73
C THR A 452 0.88 -18.68 30.77
N THR A 453 0.51 -17.41 30.56
CA THR A 453 0.64 -16.35 31.57
C THR A 453 -0.73 -16.07 32.17
N THR A 454 -0.82 -15.95 33.49
CA THR A 454 -2.10 -15.72 34.17
C THR A 454 -2.14 -14.33 34.80
N LEU A 455 -3.19 -13.57 34.52
CA LEU A 455 -3.39 -12.21 35.02
C LEU A 455 -4.83 -12.04 35.52
N ASP A 456 -5.02 -11.08 36.43
CA ASP A 456 -6.36 -10.68 36.84
C ASP A 456 -6.97 -9.75 35.78
N GLY A 457 -8.21 -10.02 35.38
CA GLY A 457 -8.94 -9.29 34.36
C GLY A 457 -8.51 -9.57 32.92
N LEU A 458 -9.16 -8.87 32.00
CA LEU A 458 -8.90 -8.91 30.55
C LEU A 458 -7.82 -7.90 30.14
N TRP A 459 -6.83 -8.36 29.36
CA TRP A 459 -5.69 -7.57 28.90
C TRP A 459 -5.71 -7.35 27.37
N GLU A 460 -5.22 -6.19 26.95
CA GLU A 460 -5.21 -5.77 25.53
C GLU A 460 -4.24 -6.63 24.72
N GLN A 461 -4.64 -6.97 23.48
CA GLN A 461 -3.93 -7.96 22.68
C GLN A 461 -2.55 -7.49 22.24
N VAL A 462 -2.42 -6.28 21.69
CA VAL A 462 -1.14 -5.76 21.20
C VAL A 462 -0.13 -5.64 22.34
N TYR A 463 -0.57 -5.29 23.55
CA TYR A 463 0.27 -5.24 24.73
C TYR A 463 0.91 -6.59 25.05
N LEU A 464 0.15 -7.69 24.94
CA LEU A 464 0.64 -9.04 25.23
C LEU A 464 1.41 -9.66 24.06
N THR A 465 0.93 -9.49 22.82
CA THR A 465 1.54 -10.13 21.66
C THR A 465 2.74 -9.34 21.13
N LYS A 466 2.82 -8.04 21.39
CA LYS A 466 3.78 -7.11 20.75
C LYS A 466 3.76 -7.22 19.22
N ASP A 467 2.60 -7.55 18.66
CA ASP A 467 2.40 -7.86 17.24
C ASP A 467 3.34 -8.95 16.70
N SER A 468 3.81 -9.87 17.54
CA SER A 468 4.64 -11.01 17.12
C SER A 468 3.81 -12.12 16.43
N SER A 469 2.53 -12.21 16.74
CA SER A 469 1.53 -13.05 16.09
C SER A 469 0.20 -12.29 15.98
N ASP A 470 -0.61 -12.69 15.00
CA ASP A 470 -2.00 -12.22 14.90
C ASP A 470 -2.85 -12.74 16.06
N TYR A 471 -2.43 -13.82 16.71
CA TYR A 471 -3.26 -14.63 17.58
C TYR A 471 -2.95 -14.45 19.06
N LEU A 472 -4.01 -14.31 19.86
CA LEU A 472 -3.94 -14.35 21.32
C LEU A 472 -5.10 -15.16 21.88
N TRP A 473 -4.77 -16.18 22.69
CA TRP A 473 -5.74 -16.93 23.47
C TRP A 473 -6.07 -16.22 24.78
N TYR A 474 -7.36 -16.09 25.07
CA TYR A 474 -7.92 -15.68 26.36
C TYR A 474 -8.66 -16.88 26.95
N MET A 475 -8.22 -17.40 28.10
CA MET A 475 -8.75 -18.63 28.68
C MET A 475 -9.19 -18.44 30.13
N THR A 476 -10.36 -18.95 30.47
CA THR A 476 -10.86 -19.02 31.86
C THR A 476 -11.72 -20.26 32.05
N ASP A 477 -11.97 -20.59 33.31
CA ASP A 477 -12.74 -21.77 33.70
C ASP A 477 -13.99 -21.33 34.47
N ILE A 478 -15.13 -21.95 34.16
CA ILE A 478 -16.37 -21.77 34.91
C ILE A 478 -16.87 -23.09 35.46
N LYS A 479 -17.17 -23.12 36.76
CA LYS A 479 -17.79 -24.27 37.41
C LYS A 479 -19.31 -24.15 37.34
N ILE A 480 -19.95 -25.20 36.84
CA ILE A 480 -21.41 -25.34 36.74
C ILE A 480 -21.88 -26.34 37.79
N GLU A 481 -22.82 -25.91 38.63
CA GLU A 481 -23.38 -26.75 39.69
C GLU A 481 -24.41 -27.73 39.12
N SER A 482 -24.53 -28.92 39.74
CA SER A 482 -25.40 -29.99 39.24
C SER A 482 -26.90 -29.69 39.35
N ASN A 483 -27.28 -28.62 40.05
CA ASN A 483 -28.66 -28.18 40.24
C ASN A 483 -29.09 -27.05 39.29
N GLU A 484 -28.24 -26.65 38.33
CA GLU A 484 -28.56 -25.63 37.34
C GLU A 484 -29.81 -25.99 36.53
N ALA A 485 -30.76 -25.04 36.41
CA ALA A 485 -32.07 -25.30 35.81
C ALA A 485 -31.97 -25.68 34.33
N PHE A 486 -31.02 -25.08 33.60
CA PHE A 486 -30.83 -25.33 32.17
C PHE A 486 -30.49 -26.80 31.88
N LEU A 487 -29.80 -27.49 32.81
CA LEU A 487 -29.48 -28.92 32.70
C LEU A 487 -30.72 -29.81 32.67
N LYS A 488 -31.82 -29.37 33.30
CA LYS A 488 -33.09 -30.12 33.36
C LYS A 488 -34.01 -29.78 32.19
N ASN A 489 -34.00 -28.51 31.78
CA ASN A 489 -34.94 -27.99 30.80
C ASN A 489 -34.43 -28.12 29.36
N GLY A 490 -33.13 -28.39 29.17
CA GLY A 490 -32.50 -28.50 27.85
C GLY A 490 -32.17 -27.16 27.21
N ASP A 491 -32.27 -26.07 27.97
CA ASP A 491 -31.86 -24.73 27.53
C ASP A 491 -30.32 -24.62 27.53
N ASP A 492 -29.77 -23.84 26.61
CA ASP A 492 -28.33 -23.52 26.57
C ASP A 492 -28.09 -22.12 27.15
N PRO A 493 -27.25 -21.96 28.19
CA PRO A 493 -26.81 -20.66 28.68
C PRO A 493 -26.17 -19.82 27.57
N VAL A 494 -26.42 -18.52 27.55
CA VAL A 494 -25.94 -17.62 26.49
C VAL A 494 -24.63 -16.97 26.92
N LEU A 495 -23.55 -17.29 26.21
CA LEU A 495 -22.24 -16.65 26.36
C LEU A 495 -22.15 -15.42 25.46
N THR A 496 -21.90 -14.26 26.06
CA THR A 496 -21.62 -13.01 25.35
C THR A 496 -20.16 -12.63 25.53
N VAL A 497 -19.46 -12.36 24.43
CA VAL A 497 -18.06 -11.91 24.42
C VAL A 497 -17.97 -10.63 23.59
N GLN A 498 -17.64 -9.52 24.23
CA GLN A 498 -17.31 -8.28 23.54
C GLN A 498 -15.80 -8.13 23.37
N SER A 499 -15.39 -7.69 22.19
CA SER A 499 -13.99 -7.50 21.81
C SER A 499 -13.82 -6.19 21.06
N ALA A 500 -12.67 -5.56 21.27
CA ALA A 500 -12.23 -4.41 20.48
C ALA A 500 -11.91 -4.79 19.02
N GLY A 501 -11.86 -6.10 18.73
CA GLY A 501 -11.68 -6.67 17.40
C GLY A 501 -10.40 -7.51 17.29
N HIS A 502 -10.06 -8.04 16.13
CA HIS A 502 -10.79 -7.89 14.85
C HIS A 502 -11.63 -9.12 14.50
N PHE A 503 -11.27 -10.27 15.09
CA PHE A 503 -11.92 -11.56 14.91
C PHE A 503 -11.81 -12.35 16.23
N VAL A 504 -12.83 -13.12 16.58
CA VAL A 504 -12.82 -14.03 17.73
C VAL A 504 -13.45 -15.37 17.35
N ASN A 505 -12.73 -16.46 17.61
CA ASN A 505 -13.28 -17.81 17.71
C ASN A 505 -13.55 -18.14 19.17
N VAL A 506 -14.74 -18.66 19.47
CA VAL A 506 -15.15 -19.04 20.83
C VAL A 506 -15.19 -20.56 20.96
N PHE A 507 -14.34 -21.11 21.83
CA PHE A 507 -14.31 -22.53 22.14
C PHE A 507 -14.80 -22.79 23.56
N VAL A 508 -15.61 -23.84 23.71
CA VAL A 508 -16.06 -24.35 25.01
C VAL A 508 -15.73 -25.83 25.08
N ASN A 509 -14.98 -26.23 26.12
CA ASN A 509 -14.51 -27.60 26.31
C ASN A 509 -13.81 -28.18 25.07
N GLY A 510 -12.98 -27.36 24.40
CA GLY A 510 -12.23 -27.74 23.21
C GLY A 510 -13.04 -27.79 21.91
N LYS A 511 -14.34 -27.47 21.93
CA LYS A 511 -15.20 -27.44 20.73
C LYS A 511 -15.49 -26.01 20.30
N LEU A 512 -15.40 -25.73 19.00
CA LEU A 512 -15.79 -24.43 18.45
C LEU A 512 -17.30 -24.23 18.60
N MET A 513 -17.71 -23.14 19.24
CA MET A 513 -19.10 -22.73 19.36
C MET A 513 -19.51 -21.79 18.22
N GLY A 514 -18.59 -20.95 17.78
CA GLY A 514 -18.78 -20.07 16.63
C GLY A 514 -17.74 -18.96 16.59
N SER A 515 -17.90 -18.06 15.63
CA SER A 515 -16.98 -16.97 15.35
C SER A 515 -17.72 -15.65 15.21
N ALA A 516 -17.06 -14.55 15.53
CA ALA A 516 -17.53 -13.20 15.27
C ALA A 516 -16.37 -12.34 14.75
N TYR A 517 -16.65 -11.38 13.88
CA TYR A 517 -15.64 -10.51 13.28
C TYR A 517 -16.20 -9.12 12.97
N GLY A 518 -15.33 -8.12 13.04
CA GLY A 518 -15.64 -6.75 12.68
C GLY A 518 -15.40 -6.48 11.19
N SER A 519 -15.42 -5.19 10.85
CA SER A 519 -15.04 -4.66 9.53
C SER A 519 -14.00 -3.56 9.68
N LYS A 520 -13.48 -3.04 8.56
CA LYS A 520 -12.53 -1.90 8.58
C LYS A 520 -13.10 -0.70 9.35
N ASP A 521 -14.35 -0.34 9.09
CA ASP A 521 -14.99 0.85 9.68
C ASP A 521 -15.47 0.59 11.11
N ASN A 522 -15.81 -0.66 11.43
CA ASN A 522 -16.24 -1.07 12.77
C ASN A 522 -15.49 -2.35 13.21
N PRO A 523 -14.25 -2.22 13.71
CA PRO A 523 -13.44 -3.38 14.11
C PRO A 523 -13.99 -4.12 15.33
N LYS A 524 -14.72 -3.42 16.20
CA LYS A 524 -15.35 -3.97 17.40
C LYS A 524 -16.38 -5.04 17.05
N LEU A 525 -16.48 -6.07 17.87
CA LEU A 525 -17.37 -7.20 17.63
C LEU A 525 -17.99 -7.73 18.92
N THR A 526 -19.12 -8.41 18.77
CA THR A 526 -19.80 -9.14 19.85
C THR A 526 -20.15 -10.53 19.36
N PHE A 527 -19.68 -11.56 20.06
CA PHE A 527 -20.22 -12.91 19.96
C PHE A 527 -21.32 -13.07 21.01
N SER A 528 -22.47 -13.63 20.65
CA SER A 528 -23.56 -13.92 21.60
C SER A 528 -24.36 -15.12 21.13
N GLN A 529 -24.12 -16.30 21.70
CA GLN A 529 -24.82 -17.55 21.35
C GLN A 529 -24.99 -18.48 22.57
N GLY A 530 -25.95 -19.41 22.49
CA GLY A 530 -26.10 -20.50 23.45
C GLY A 530 -24.89 -21.44 23.41
N VAL A 531 -24.37 -21.82 24.58
CA VAL A 531 -23.22 -22.72 24.71
C VAL A 531 -23.53 -23.93 25.56
N LYS A 532 -23.02 -25.09 25.12
CA LYS A 532 -23.19 -26.36 25.84
C LYS A 532 -22.20 -26.46 26.98
N LEU A 533 -22.72 -26.58 28.20
CA LEU A 533 -21.92 -26.71 29.42
C LEU A 533 -22.25 -28.00 30.14
N ASN A 534 -21.22 -28.64 30.70
CA ASN A 534 -21.32 -29.85 31.50
C ASN A 534 -21.37 -29.51 32.99
N VAL A 535 -21.87 -30.44 33.81
CA VAL A 535 -21.69 -30.35 35.27
C VAL A 535 -20.19 -30.37 35.60
N GLY A 536 -19.76 -29.50 36.52
CA GLY A 536 -18.37 -29.35 36.92
C GLY A 536 -17.65 -28.23 36.17
N VAL A 537 -16.34 -28.37 35.98
CA VAL A 537 -15.49 -27.33 35.38
C VAL A 537 -15.63 -27.36 33.85
N ASN A 538 -15.94 -26.21 33.27
CA ASN A 538 -15.98 -25.98 31.84
C ASN A 538 -14.89 -24.99 31.44
N LYS A 539 -14.15 -25.32 30.39
CA LYS A 539 -13.06 -24.49 29.87
C LYS A 539 -13.57 -23.58 28.77
N ILE A 540 -13.41 -22.28 28.93
CA ILE A 540 -13.69 -21.27 27.91
C ILE A 540 -12.36 -20.81 27.33
N ALA A 541 -12.18 -20.97 26.02
CA ALA A 541 -11.00 -20.50 25.31
C ALA A 541 -11.44 -19.62 24.13
N LEU A 542 -11.00 -18.37 24.13
CA LEU A 542 -11.31 -17.38 23.11
C LEU A 542 -10.03 -17.12 22.32
N LEU A 543 -10.02 -17.46 21.04
CA LEU A 543 -8.91 -17.11 20.15
C LEU A 543 -9.25 -15.79 19.47
N SER A 544 -8.59 -14.72 19.91
CA SER A 544 -8.69 -13.41 19.27
C SER A 544 -7.61 -13.29 18.19
N ALA A 545 -7.97 -12.70 17.05
CA ALA A 545 -7.06 -12.45 15.94
C ALA A 545 -7.09 -10.99 15.49
N SER A 546 -5.92 -10.38 15.36
CA SER A 546 -5.74 -9.09 14.68
C SER A 546 -5.62 -9.32 13.18
N VAL A 547 -6.13 -8.37 12.39
CA VAL A 547 -6.06 -8.38 10.92
C VAL A 547 -5.33 -7.12 10.46
N GLY A 548 -4.06 -7.02 10.87
CA GLY A 548 -3.26 -5.78 10.80
C GLY A 548 -3.74 -4.71 11.80
N LEU A 549 -2.88 -3.74 12.09
CA LEU A 549 -3.12 -2.69 13.09
C LEU A 549 -3.55 -1.36 12.46
N ALA A 550 -4.22 -0.53 13.26
CA ALA A 550 -4.68 0.80 12.88
C ALA A 550 -3.54 1.65 12.29
N ASN A 551 -3.78 2.30 11.16
CA ASN A 551 -2.74 3.00 10.38
C ASN A 551 -3.05 4.48 10.12
N VAL A 552 -4.22 4.95 10.57
CA VAL A 552 -4.70 6.32 10.39
C VAL A 552 -5.67 6.66 11.53
N GLY A 553 -5.74 7.94 11.90
CA GLY A 553 -6.58 8.47 12.98
C GLY A 553 -5.77 9.15 14.08
N PRO A 554 -6.37 10.04 14.88
CA PRO A 554 -5.70 10.65 16.01
C PRO A 554 -5.41 9.60 17.07
N HIS A 555 -4.19 9.61 17.60
CA HIS A 555 -3.78 8.71 18.67
C HIS A 555 -4.12 7.22 18.42
N PHE A 556 -3.96 6.76 17.16
CA PHE A 556 -4.29 5.38 16.78
C PHE A 556 -3.46 4.34 17.55
N GLU A 557 -2.33 4.73 18.14
CA GLU A 557 -1.54 3.91 19.06
C GLU A 557 -2.32 3.48 20.31
N ASN A 558 -3.40 4.16 20.65
CA ASN A 558 -4.28 3.85 21.78
C ASN A 558 -5.52 3.04 21.38
N TYR A 559 -5.68 2.70 20.10
CA TYR A 559 -6.81 1.89 19.66
C TYR A 559 -6.58 0.44 20.08
N ASN A 560 -7.49 -0.07 20.91
CA ASN A 560 -7.37 -1.40 21.48
C ASN A 560 -7.69 -2.50 20.46
N VAL A 561 -7.05 -3.66 20.64
CA VAL A 561 -7.38 -4.92 19.95
C VAL A 561 -7.58 -6.00 21.01
N GLY A 562 -8.36 -7.03 20.70
CA GLY A 562 -8.55 -8.19 21.57
C GLY A 562 -9.80 -8.16 22.42
N VAL A 563 -9.94 -9.17 23.29
CA VAL A 563 -11.11 -9.34 24.16
C VAL A 563 -10.92 -8.50 25.42
N LEU A 564 -11.60 -7.37 25.50
CA LEU A 564 -11.60 -6.47 26.67
C LEU A 564 -12.94 -6.46 27.42
N GLY A 565 -13.87 -7.28 26.95
CA GLY A 565 -15.17 -7.47 27.59
C GLY A 565 -16.15 -6.34 27.35
N PRO A 566 -17.34 -6.42 27.98
CA PRO A 566 -17.71 -7.45 28.96
C PRO A 566 -17.78 -8.88 28.39
N VAL A 567 -17.47 -9.86 29.23
CA VAL A 567 -17.65 -11.29 28.96
C VAL A 567 -18.63 -11.86 29.98
N THR A 568 -19.83 -12.24 29.54
CA THR A 568 -20.93 -12.63 30.43
C THR A 568 -21.57 -13.95 30.03
N LEU A 569 -22.08 -14.70 31.01
CA LEU A 569 -22.86 -15.91 30.82
C LEU A 569 -24.23 -15.76 31.48
N LYS A 570 -25.29 -15.74 30.66
CA LYS A 570 -26.68 -15.59 31.11
C LYS A 570 -27.40 -16.94 31.09
N GLY A 571 -28.31 -17.15 32.03
CA GLY A 571 -29.18 -18.33 32.06
C GLY A 571 -28.79 -19.35 33.13
N LEU A 572 -28.01 -18.93 34.13
CA LEU A 572 -27.75 -19.70 35.33
C LEU A 572 -28.81 -19.40 36.40
N ASN A 573 -28.93 -20.27 37.40
CA ASN A 573 -29.81 -20.09 38.56
C ASN A 573 -29.53 -18.77 39.29
N GLN A 574 -28.26 -18.37 39.35
CA GLN A 574 -27.80 -17.10 39.92
C GLN A 574 -27.97 -15.89 38.97
N GLY A 575 -28.62 -16.09 37.81
CA GLY A 575 -28.85 -15.07 36.81
C GLY A 575 -27.73 -14.99 35.77
N THR A 576 -27.03 -13.85 35.74
CA THR A 576 -25.92 -13.60 34.80
C THR A 576 -24.61 -13.49 35.55
N VAL A 577 -23.61 -14.24 35.11
CA VAL A 577 -22.25 -14.16 35.63
C VAL A 577 -21.41 -13.28 34.72
N ASP A 578 -20.70 -12.31 35.29
CA ASP A 578 -19.71 -11.50 34.60
C ASP A 578 -18.30 -12.01 34.91
N MET A 579 -17.61 -12.47 33.88
CA MET A 579 -16.26 -13.06 33.94
C MET A 579 -15.16 -12.05 33.60
N THR A 580 -15.52 -10.79 33.33
CA THR A 580 -14.58 -9.75 32.85
C THR A 580 -13.42 -9.50 33.81
N LYS A 581 -13.68 -9.56 35.12
CA LYS A 581 -12.67 -9.32 36.17
C LYS A 581 -12.07 -10.61 36.76
N TRP A 582 -12.38 -11.77 36.17
CA TRP A 582 -11.84 -13.04 36.65
C TRP A 582 -10.36 -13.17 36.36
N LYS A 583 -9.77 -14.23 36.88
CA LYS A 583 -8.42 -14.65 36.49
C LYS A 583 -8.47 -15.27 35.09
N TRP A 584 -7.67 -14.72 34.18
CA TRP A 584 -7.55 -15.17 32.80
C TRP A 584 -6.14 -15.67 32.52
N SER A 585 -6.04 -16.76 31.77
CA SER A 585 -4.78 -17.28 31.22
C SER A 585 -4.63 -16.88 29.76
N TYR A 586 -3.40 -16.58 29.35
CA TYR A 586 -3.05 -16.05 28.05
C TYR A 586 -1.98 -16.89 27.36
N LYS A 587 -2.12 -17.09 26.05
CA LYS A 587 -1.09 -17.71 25.18
C LYS A 587 -0.99 -16.94 23.87
N VAL A 588 0.20 -16.41 23.58
CA VAL A 588 0.51 -15.72 22.33
C VAL A 588 0.74 -16.74 21.23
N GLY A 589 0.14 -16.51 20.06
CA GLY A 589 0.26 -17.37 18.90
C GLY A 589 -0.54 -18.67 18.97
N VAL A 590 -0.55 -19.37 17.84
CA VAL A 590 -1.06 -20.75 17.76
C VAL A 590 0.10 -21.74 17.85
N GLN A 591 -0.18 -23.00 18.18
CA GLN A 591 0.86 -23.96 18.50
C GLN A 591 1.71 -24.30 17.26
N GLY A 592 1.13 -24.33 16.07
CA GLY A 592 1.90 -24.50 14.82
C GLY A 592 2.88 -23.36 14.50
N GLU A 593 2.66 -22.14 14.99
CA GLU A 593 3.64 -21.03 14.86
C GLU A 593 4.87 -21.30 15.74
N LYS A 594 4.65 -21.75 16.98
CA LYS A 594 5.72 -22.13 17.92
C LYS A 594 6.56 -23.31 17.40
N LEU A 595 5.90 -24.27 16.75
CA LEU A 595 6.55 -25.42 16.10
C LEU A 595 7.15 -25.09 14.73
N GLN A 596 6.94 -23.88 14.22
CA GLN A 596 7.43 -23.43 12.91
C GLN A 596 7.01 -24.37 11.77
N LEU A 597 5.74 -24.80 11.77
CA LEU A 597 5.22 -25.76 10.78
C LEU A 597 5.30 -25.25 9.33
N ASN A 598 5.45 -23.94 9.15
CA ASN A 598 5.71 -23.29 7.85
C ASN A 598 7.13 -23.58 7.28
N THR A 599 7.99 -24.26 8.04
CA THR A 599 9.33 -24.69 7.61
C THR A 599 9.40 -26.21 7.46
N ILE A 600 10.32 -26.72 6.62
CA ILE A 600 10.50 -28.17 6.44
C ILE A 600 10.90 -28.84 7.77
N THR A 601 11.81 -28.21 8.51
CA THR A 601 12.30 -28.72 9.80
C THR A 601 11.19 -28.77 10.83
N GLY A 602 10.45 -27.69 11.02
CA GLY A 602 9.34 -27.62 11.97
C GLY A 602 8.18 -28.53 11.58
N SER A 603 7.87 -28.65 10.29
CA SER A 603 6.83 -29.56 9.80
C SER A 603 7.08 -31.03 10.16
N SER A 604 8.33 -31.43 10.42
CA SER A 604 8.65 -32.80 10.82
C SER A 604 8.38 -33.11 12.30
N SER A 605 7.96 -32.12 13.09
CA SER A 605 7.76 -32.26 14.53
C SER A 605 6.35 -32.73 14.93
N VAL A 606 5.47 -33.00 13.97
CA VAL A 606 4.09 -33.44 14.21
C VAL A 606 3.71 -34.57 13.26
N ASP A 607 2.75 -35.39 13.69
CA ASP A 607 2.16 -36.43 12.87
C ASP A 607 1.07 -35.83 11.97
N TRP A 608 1.26 -35.93 10.66
CA TRP A 608 0.32 -35.40 9.66
C TRP A 608 -0.62 -36.49 9.18
N SER A 609 -1.91 -36.18 9.10
CA SER A 609 -2.95 -37.06 8.53
C SER A 609 -3.11 -36.84 7.04
N ASP A 610 -3.49 -37.88 6.30
CA ASP A 610 -3.77 -37.83 4.86
C ASP A 610 -4.92 -38.77 4.44
N GLY A 611 -5.19 -38.83 3.14
CA GLY A 611 -6.20 -39.72 2.57
C GLY A 611 -7.58 -39.48 3.20
N THR A 612 -8.18 -40.55 3.73
CA THR A 612 -9.51 -40.49 4.38
C THR A 612 -9.49 -39.78 5.75
N LEU A 613 -8.32 -39.48 6.30
CA LEU A 613 -8.14 -38.78 7.57
C LEU A 613 -7.77 -37.30 7.38
N LEU A 614 -7.74 -36.81 6.13
CA LEU A 614 -7.53 -35.40 5.84
C LEU A 614 -8.62 -34.57 6.53
N ALA A 615 -8.20 -33.58 7.31
CA ALA A 615 -9.13 -32.65 7.93
C ALA A 615 -9.79 -31.79 6.84
N GLU A 616 -11.11 -31.71 6.85
CA GLU A 616 -11.87 -30.81 5.98
C GLU A 616 -12.83 -30.00 6.83
N LYS A 617 -12.93 -28.69 6.53
CA LYS A 617 -13.83 -27.75 7.20
C LYS A 617 -13.65 -27.72 8.73
N GLN A 618 -12.46 -28.09 9.21
CA GLN A 618 -12.08 -28.00 10.61
C GLN A 618 -11.36 -26.68 10.87
N PRO A 619 -11.68 -25.96 11.97
CA PRO A 619 -10.92 -24.79 12.38
C PRO A 619 -9.52 -25.19 12.84
N LEU A 620 -8.61 -24.21 12.92
CA LEU A 620 -7.23 -24.38 13.40
C LEU A 620 -6.46 -25.51 12.70
N SER A 621 -6.68 -25.68 11.40
CA SER A 621 -6.05 -26.74 10.63
C SER A 621 -4.83 -26.22 9.89
N TRP A 622 -3.71 -26.91 10.03
CA TRP A 622 -2.53 -26.75 9.21
C TRP A 622 -2.61 -27.74 8.05
N TYR A 623 -2.36 -27.25 6.83
CA TYR A 623 -2.24 -28.07 5.64
C TYR A 623 -0.87 -27.91 5.03
N LYS A 624 -0.30 -28.99 4.50
CA LYS A 624 0.94 -28.94 3.73
C LYS A 624 0.84 -29.73 2.45
N THR A 625 1.61 -29.31 1.46
CA THR A 625 1.82 -30.03 0.21
C THR A 625 3.19 -29.74 -0.36
N THR A 626 3.64 -30.57 -1.30
CA THR A 626 4.83 -30.32 -2.10
C THR A 626 4.46 -30.34 -3.57
N PHE A 627 4.99 -29.41 -4.36
CA PHE A 627 4.63 -29.27 -5.77
C PHE A 627 5.79 -28.77 -6.64
N ASP A 628 5.69 -29.00 -7.94
CA ASP A 628 6.64 -28.49 -8.93
C ASP A 628 6.17 -27.16 -9.52
N ALA A 629 7.10 -26.27 -9.84
CA ALA A 629 6.75 -24.96 -10.36
C ALA A 629 6.05 -25.09 -11.73
N PRO A 630 4.91 -24.41 -11.97
CA PRO A 630 4.30 -24.40 -13.28
C PRO A 630 5.23 -23.79 -14.33
N GLU A 631 5.29 -24.40 -15.51
CA GLU A 631 6.10 -23.90 -16.64
C GLU A 631 5.76 -22.45 -17.04
N GLY A 632 6.59 -21.85 -17.89
CA GLY A 632 6.36 -20.50 -18.43
C GLY A 632 6.81 -19.39 -17.49
N ASN A 633 6.45 -18.15 -17.86
CA ASN A 633 6.86 -16.92 -17.16
C ASN A 633 5.67 -16.07 -16.69
N GLU A 634 4.44 -16.51 -16.94
CA GLU A 634 3.22 -15.80 -16.57
C GLU A 634 3.09 -15.70 -15.04
N PRO A 635 2.65 -14.58 -14.47
CA PRO A 635 2.52 -14.48 -13.01
C PRO A 635 1.59 -15.55 -12.43
N LEU A 636 1.86 -15.91 -11.17
CA LEU A 636 1.17 -16.99 -10.47
C LEU A 636 0.37 -16.47 -9.28
N ALA A 637 -0.71 -17.15 -8.95
CA ALA A 637 -1.45 -16.94 -7.71
C ALA A 637 -2.01 -18.27 -7.19
N LEU A 638 -2.39 -18.30 -5.91
CA LEU A 638 -3.24 -19.34 -5.36
C LEU A 638 -4.70 -18.90 -5.44
N ASP A 639 -5.56 -19.75 -6.00
CA ASP A 639 -7.00 -19.64 -5.86
C ASP A 639 -7.41 -20.29 -4.54
N MET A 640 -7.81 -19.47 -3.57
CA MET A 640 -8.17 -19.91 -2.22
C MET A 640 -9.68 -19.95 -2.01
N ILE A 641 -10.51 -19.92 -3.07
CA ILE A 641 -11.97 -19.81 -2.98
C ILE A 641 -12.65 -20.85 -2.08
N SER A 642 -12.05 -22.04 -1.93
CA SER A 642 -12.55 -23.14 -1.08
C SER A 642 -12.20 -23.00 0.40
N MET A 643 -11.42 -21.97 0.77
CA MET A 643 -10.86 -21.78 2.09
C MET A 643 -11.62 -20.70 2.90
N GLY A 644 -11.34 -20.63 4.20
CA GLY A 644 -12.00 -19.74 5.14
C GLY A 644 -11.20 -18.46 5.37
N LYS A 645 -10.27 -18.53 6.31
CA LYS A 645 -9.37 -17.43 6.71
C LYS A 645 -8.05 -18.02 7.20
N GLY A 646 -6.94 -17.34 6.99
CA GLY A 646 -5.68 -17.71 7.63
C GLY A 646 -4.46 -17.13 6.95
N GLN A 647 -3.39 -17.93 6.87
CA GLN A 647 -2.10 -17.51 6.33
C GLN A 647 -1.50 -18.61 5.44
N VAL A 648 -0.72 -18.20 4.44
CA VAL A 648 -0.06 -19.13 3.51
C VAL A 648 1.42 -18.81 3.33
N TRP A 649 2.24 -19.86 3.24
CA TRP A 649 3.67 -19.81 3.02
C TRP A 649 4.09 -20.75 1.90
N ILE A 650 5.10 -20.34 1.13
CA ILE A 650 5.78 -21.19 0.15
C ILE A 650 7.29 -21.08 0.39
N ASN A 651 7.95 -22.23 0.56
CA ASN A 651 9.38 -22.32 0.87
C ASN A 651 9.80 -21.45 2.07
N GLY A 652 8.94 -21.39 3.10
CA GLY A 652 9.13 -20.55 4.29
C GLY A 652 8.82 -19.06 4.09
N GLN A 653 8.64 -18.58 2.86
CA GLN A 653 8.25 -17.21 2.56
C GLN A 653 6.74 -17.03 2.72
N SER A 654 6.33 -16.04 3.52
CA SER A 654 4.91 -15.78 3.76
C SER A 654 4.30 -15.00 2.59
N ILE A 655 3.36 -15.63 1.89
CA ILE A 655 2.54 -14.99 0.86
C ILE A 655 1.66 -13.90 1.50
N GLY A 656 1.18 -14.15 2.71
CA GLY A 656 0.37 -13.23 3.50
C GLY A 656 -0.91 -13.87 4.01
N ARG A 657 -1.81 -13.03 4.50
CA ARG A 657 -3.13 -13.46 4.98
C ARG A 657 -4.04 -13.85 3.82
N TYR A 658 -5.00 -14.71 4.06
CA TYR A 658 -6.12 -14.95 3.15
C TYR A 658 -7.45 -14.90 3.91
N TRP A 659 -8.50 -14.40 3.26
CA TRP A 659 -9.85 -14.39 3.82
C TRP A 659 -10.95 -14.35 2.75
N PRO A 660 -11.00 -15.34 1.84
CA PRO A 660 -11.98 -15.37 0.76
C PRO A 660 -13.41 -15.63 1.25
N ALA A 661 -13.60 -16.18 2.45
CA ALA A 661 -14.93 -16.34 3.03
C ALA A 661 -15.60 -14.98 3.37
N TYR A 662 -14.84 -13.90 3.54
CA TYR A 662 -15.41 -12.56 3.74
C TYR A 662 -15.82 -11.97 2.39
N LYS A 663 -17.12 -12.11 2.08
CA LYS A 663 -17.71 -11.58 0.86
C LYS A 663 -17.84 -10.06 0.92
N ALA A 664 -17.61 -9.42 -0.22
CA ALA A 664 -17.75 -7.99 -0.40
C ALA A 664 -19.22 -7.57 -0.36
N GLU A 665 -19.57 -6.66 0.54
CA GLU A 665 -20.90 -6.07 0.67
C GLU A 665 -20.89 -4.62 0.19
N GLY A 666 -21.78 -4.28 -0.74
CA GLY A 666 -21.91 -2.91 -1.23
C GLY A 666 -22.72 -2.83 -2.51
N ASN A 667 -22.65 -1.67 -3.19
CA ASN A 667 -23.40 -1.42 -4.41
C ASN A 667 -22.48 -1.32 -5.63
N CYS A 668 -22.40 -2.40 -6.40
CA CYS A 668 -21.63 -2.46 -7.65
C CYS A 668 -22.55 -2.19 -8.84
N GLY A 669 -22.77 -0.90 -9.13
CA GLY A 669 -23.54 -0.44 -10.28
C GLY A 669 -22.71 -0.26 -11.55
N THR A 670 -23.35 0.20 -12.62
CA THR A 670 -22.65 0.71 -13.80
C THR A 670 -21.89 1.98 -13.47
N CYS A 671 -20.66 2.11 -13.98
CA CYS A 671 -19.80 3.26 -13.77
C CYS A 671 -19.66 4.05 -15.08
N TYR A 672 -19.66 5.37 -14.98
CA TYR A 672 -19.38 6.29 -16.07
C TYR A 672 -18.19 7.18 -15.70
N TYR A 673 -17.30 7.44 -16.68
CA TYR A 673 -16.07 8.19 -16.43
C TYR A 673 -16.32 9.68 -16.15
N GLY A 674 -17.39 10.25 -16.70
CA GLY A 674 -17.66 11.68 -16.57
C GLY A 674 -18.02 12.09 -15.13
N GLY A 675 -17.59 13.30 -14.78
CA GLY A 675 -17.86 13.96 -13.50
C GLY A 675 -16.90 13.52 -12.40
N TYR A 676 -16.82 14.32 -11.34
CA TYR A 676 -15.92 14.06 -10.22
C TYR A 676 -16.05 12.63 -9.67
N TYR A 677 -14.91 11.99 -9.50
CA TYR A 677 -14.74 10.65 -8.97
C TYR A 677 -14.63 10.68 -7.44
N ALA A 678 -15.17 9.63 -6.81
CA ALA A 678 -14.96 9.27 -5.42
C ALA A 678 -14.78 7.75 -5.33
N GLU A 679 -14.16 7.25 -4.27
CA GLU A 679 -13.76 5.85 -4.10
C GLU A 679 -14.92 4.85 -4.18
N LYS A 680 -16.15 5.30 -3.90
CA LYS A 680 -17.38 4.48 -3.98
C LYS A 680 -18.11 4.60 -5.33
N LYS A 681 -17.63 5.41 -6.27
CA LYS A 681 -18.30 5.66 -7.56
C LYS A 681 -18.32 4.42 -8.46
N CYS A 682 -17.22 3.67 -8.48
CA CYS A 682 -17.00 2.58 -9.42
C CYS A 682 -16.44 1.38 -8.65
N LEU A 683 -17.34 0.45 -8.34
CA LEU A 683 -17.08 -0.72 -7.50
C LEU A 683 -17.36 -2.00 -8.28
N ILE A 684 -16.58 -3.04 -8.01
CA ILE A 684 -16.75 -4.41 -8.54
C ILE A 684 -16.68 -5.45 -7.41
N ASN A 685 -16.95 -6.71 -7.76
CA ASN A 685 -16.88 -7.88 -6.89
C ASN A 685 -17.90 -7.95 -5.73
N CYS A 686 -18.97 -7.16 -5.73
CA CYS A 686 -20.04 -7.30 -4.74
C CYS A 686 -20.62 -8.74 -4.74
N GLY A 687 -20.82 -9.32 -3.56
CA GLY A 687 -21.27 -10.70 -3.35
C GLY A 687 -20.22 -11.78 -3.61
N GLN A 688 -19.03 -11.41 -4.08
CA GLN A 688 -17.86 -12.29 -4.25
C GLN A 688 -16.86 -12.05 -3.10
N PRO A 689 -15.87 -12.93 -2.89
CA PRO A 689 -14.75 -12.61 -2.02
C PRO A 689 -14.10 -11.28 -2.42
N THR A 690 -13.77 -10.41 -1.47
CA THR A 690 -13.00 -9.20 -1.78
C THR A 690 -11.70 -9.57 -2.50
N GLN A 691 -11.01 -10.60 -2.01
CA GLN A 691 -9.84 -11.19 -2.68
C GLN A 691 -9.95 -12.71 -2.70
N ARG A 692 -9.86 -13.27 -3.91
CA ARG A 692 -9.87 -14.71 -4.19
C ARG A 692 -8.48 -15.26 -4.50
N TRP A 693 -7.68 -14.49 -5.23
CA TRP A 693 -6.37 -14.91 -5.71
C TRP A 693 -5.25 -14.24 -4.91
N TYR A 694 -4.25 -15.04 -4.53
CA TYR A 694 -3.16 -14.63 -3.66
C TYR A 694 -1.83 -14.78 -4.41
N HIS A 695 -1.19 -13.66 -4.71
CA HIS A 695 -0.01 -13.59 -5.56
C HIS A 695 1.15 -14.44 -5.03
N VAL A 696 1.69 -15.31 -5.91
CA VAL A 696 2.90 -16.10 -5.66
C VAL A 696 4.02 -15.58 -6.56
N PRO A 697 5.03 -14.88 -6.00
CA PRO A 697 6.19 -14.46 -6.77
C PRO A 697 6.92 -15.66 -7.36
N ARG A 698 7.18 -15.65 -8.67
CA ARG A 698 7.92 -16.74 -9.32
C ARG A 698 9.31 -16.96 -8.74
N SER A 699 9.97 -15.90 -8.27
CA SER A 699 11.29 -15.99 -7.65
C SER A 699 11.32 -16.74 -6.32
N TRP A 700 10.16 -17.01 -5.71
CA TRP A 700 10.07 -17.83 -4.49
C TRP A 700 9.95 -19.33 -4.80
N LEU A 701 9.83 -19.70 -6.07
CA LEU A 701 9.69 -21.09 -6.51
C LEU A 701 11.03 -21.66 -6.99
N LYS A 702 11.27 -22.91 -6.61
CA LYS A 702 12.26 -23.81 -7.20
C LYS A 702 11.61 -24.59 -8.35
N PRO A 703 12.38 -25.17 -9.28
CA PRO A 703 11.81 -25.97 -10.36
C PRO A 703 10.93 -27.13 -9.84
N SER A 704 11.35 -27.81 -8.78
CA SER A 704 10.62 -28.90 -8.14
C SER A 704 10.70 -28.82 -6.62
N GLY A 705 9.83 -29.57 -5.94
CA GLY A 705 9.91 -29.75 -4.49
C GLY A 705 9.60 -28.49 -3.68
N ASN A 706 8.71 -27.63 -4.18
CA ASN A 706 8.27 -26.44 -3.46
C ASN A 706 7.37 -26.84 -2.30
N PHE A 707 7.73 -26.40 -1.09
CA PHE A 707 6.99 -26.72 0.12
C PHE A 707 5.96 -25.63 0.40
N MET A 708 4.67 -25.95 0.33
CA MET A 708 3.59 -25.02 0.65
C MET A 708 2.90 -25.43 1.94
N VAL A 709 2.63 -24.43 2.79
CA VAL A 709 1.92 -24.59 4.05
C VAL A 709 0.81 -23.56 4.15
N VAL A 710 -0.36 -23.99 4.59
CA VAL A 710 -1.55 -23.17 4.80
C VAL A 710 -2.00 -23.36 6.24
N PHE A 711 -2.12 -22.28 7.01
CA PHE A 711 -2.85 -22.30 8.26
C PHE A 711 -4.27 -21.82 7.99
N GLU A 712 -5.26 -22.67 8.25
CA GLU A 712 -6.70 -22.40 8.13
C GLU A 712 -7.31 -22.22 9.52
N GLU A 713 -7.64 -20.97 9.83
CA GLU A 713 -8.18 -20.52 11.10
C GLU A 713 -9.67 -20.85 11.26
N TRP A 714 -10.44 -20.79 10.18
CA TRP A 714 -11.91 -20.83 10.23
C TRP A 714 -12.47 -22.22 9.87
N GLY A 715 -11.99 -22.78 8.76
CA GLY A 715 -12.43 -24.04 8.21
C GLY A 715 -12.59 -23.93 6.70
N GLY A 716 -11.85 -24.77 5.96
CA GLY A 716 -11.83 -24.79 4.50
C GLY A 716 -11.62 -26.19 3.96
N ASP A 717 -11.79 -26.33 2.65
CA ASP A 717 -11.46 -27.56 1.93
C ASP A 717 -10.18 -27.34 1.11
N PRO A 718 -9.03 -27.91 1.54
CA PRO A 718 -7.76 -27.69 0.86
C PRO A 718 -7.73 -28.30 -0.55
N THR A 719 -8.58 -29.29 -0.85
CA THR A 719 -8.60 -29.95 -2.16
C THR A 719 -9.08 -29.01 -3.28
N GLY A 720 -9.81 -27.95 -2.93
CA GLY A 720 -10.23 -26.89 -3.85
C GLY A 720 -9.16 -25.82 -4.12
N ILE A 721 -8.05 -25.81 -3.38
CA ILE A 721 -6.94 -24.88 -3.63
C ILE A 721 -6.27 -25.27 -4.96
N SER A 722 -6.02 -24.28 -5.82
CA SER A 722 -5.27 -24.47 -7.06
C SER A 722 -4.28 -23.35 -7.32
N MET A 723 -3.15 -23.66 -7.95
CA MET A 723 -2.30 -22.63 -8.54
C MET A 723 -2.95 -22.14 -9.83
N VAL A 724 -2.88 -20.84 -10.11
CA VAL A 724 -3.39 -20.24 -11.33
C VAL A 724 -2.32 -19.42 -12.03
N LYS A 725 -2.31 -19.44 -13.37
CA LYS A 725 -1.53 -18.52 -14.20
C LYS A 725 -2.39 -17.32 -14.59
N ARG A 726 -1.83 -16.12 -14.44
CA ARG A 726 -2.41 -14.88 -14.94
C ARG A 726 -1.95 -14.60 -16.36
N GLY A 727 -2.81 -14.85 -17.34
CA GLY A 727 -2.48 -14.72 -18.76
C GLY A 727 -3.61 -14.09 -19.58
N LEU A 728 -3.31 -13.82 -20.85
CA LEU A 728 -4.31 -13.40 -21.84
C LEU A 728 -5.29 -14.55 -22.12
N THR A 729 -6.54 -14.22 -22.40
CA THR A 729 -7.44 -15.15 -23.07
C THR A 729 -6.93 -15.43 -24.49
N GLY A 730 -6.67 -16.70 -24.85
CA GLY A 730 -6.31 -17.08 -26.23
C GLY A 730 -7.33 -16.51 -27.24
N LYS A 731 -6.95 -16.01 -28.43
CA LYS A 731 -5.87 -16.40 -29.33
C LYS A 731 -4.85 -15.26 -29.55
N LYS A 732 -3.57 -15.61 -29.69
CA LYS A 732 -2.66 -14.84 -30.55
C LYS A 732 -3.29 -14.85 -31.94
N TYR A 733 -3.80 -13.71 -32.40
CA TYR A 733 -3.85 -13.51 -33.85
C TYR A 733 -2.41 -13.21 -34.24
N ASP A 734 -1.76 -14.17 -34.91
CA ASP A 734 -0.48 -13.93 -35.56
C ASP A 734 -0.71 -12.89 -36.67
N ALA A 735 0.11 -11.83 -36.61
CA ALA A 735 0.34 -10.77 -37.59
C ALA A 735 -0.84 -9.84 -37.96
#